data_AF-A0A1Y1NF67-F1
#
_entry.id   AF-A0A1Y1NF67-F1
#
_cell.length_a   1.000
_cell.length_b   1.000
_cell.length_c   1.000
_cell.angle_alpha   90.00
_cell.angle_beta   90.00
_cell.angle_gamma   90.00
#
_symmetry.space_group_name_H-M   'P 1'
#
loop_
_entity.id
_entity.type
_entity.pdbx_description
1 polymer ?
#
loop_
_entity_poly.entity_id
_entity_poly.type
_entity_poly.pdbx_seq_one_letter_code
_entity_poly.pdbx_strand_id
1 'polypeptide(L)'
;MCEGVVNVLNDILRVDTIEEAFSCFLVHRITSENDKITNWLNDLSTALRAATPEQVELAVRQYLTVASGTSHSRLKLLMELLERLVRTNVLSPRLVCEALIANEKLIYQYQDFWMESFKLLRNIIDGVEYKGVREIMKGCCEKAKSIPKRLHAGLLPQMQILIQVCEHIMDRDASLLPGYLLVNELQKAYPDDCPHWRLARLFSDYILSFRGCAQMVSVIGQAEMRPVVEHSGQPEHLVNPWKLDPITLRFTLKGTLPYSPDLLVKQTGLLRYVLEQPYSRDMVCGMLGLQKQHKQHCAALEEQLVELIVLAMERSEVEGDEGATQGLWLHLSSQLIYFVLFQFASFPNIVLALHTKLNGRDLKRGRDQLMWVLLQFISGSIQRNPLSNFLPVLRLYELLFPEQDPPLSVPDFNQPQCTRQMAMICIWIHLVKKAPSEQTNLIWPVPSKLRVHHEFLQHLVPPNNAALSMGNDYRIALLCNAYSTNQDYFSKPMAALVETIQGGPKSTTPPTAPLSMAVLDSLTVHSKMSLIHSIVTHVIKLAQAKSGLPLAPALVETYSRLLVYTEIESLGIKGFISQLLPTVYKSHAWATLYTLLEMFSYRMHHIHPHYRVQLLSHLHSLAAVPQANQTQLHLCVESTALRLITGLGSGEVQPELSRFLGDSKNLVSAESEELNRALVLTLARATHVTGAD
;
A
#
# COMPACT_ATOMS: atom_id res chain seq x y z
N MET A 1 -39.14 -20.83 -43.16
CA MET A 1 -39.89 -20.04 -42.14
C MET A 1 -39.45 -18.57 -42.08
N CYS A 2 -38.15 -18.23 -42.06
CA CYS A 2 -37.71 -16.84 -42.32
C CYS A 2 -38.21 -16.31 -43.68
N GLU A 3 -38.35 -17.18 -44.69
CA GLU A 3 -39.01 -16.87 -45.96
C GLU A 3 -40.46 -16.39 -45.82
N GLY A 4 -41.21 -16.84 -44.80
CA GLY A 4 -42.59 -16.39 -44.57
C GLY A 4 -42.65 -14.92 -44.18
N VAL A 5 -41.73 -14.47 -43.31
CA VAL A 5 -41.61 -13.06 -42.93
C VAL A 5 -41.11 -12.22 -44.11
N VAL A 6 -40.17 -12.74 -44.90
CA VAL A 6 -39.65 -12.08 -46.12
C VAL A 6 -40.72 -11.98 -47.21
N ASN A 7 -41.57 -12.99 -47.38
CA ASN A 7 -42.66 -12.97 -48.36
C ASN A 7 -43.73 -11.93 -47.97
N VAL A 8 -44.12 -11.88 -46.69
CA VAL A 8 -45.04 -10.84 -46.19
C VAL A 8 -44.41 -9.44 -46.30
N LEU A 9 -43.12 -9.31 -46.03
CA LEU A 9 -42.37 -8.06 -46.28
C LEU A 9 -42.37 -7.66 -47.76
N ASN A 10 -42.14 -8.61 -48.67
CA ASN A 10 -42.16 -8.36 -50.10
C ASN A 10 -43.56 -7.99 -50.60
N ASP A 11 -44.62 -8.56 -50.01
CA ASP A 11 -46.00 -8.19 -50.30
C ASP A 11 -46.34 -6.78 -49.78
N ILE A 12 -45.83 -6.38 -48.60
CA ILE A 12 -45.93 -5.01 -48.09
C ILE A 12 -45.14 -4.01 -48.97
N LEU A 13 -44.00 -4.45 -49.53
CA LEU A 13 -43.16 -3.66 -50.43
C LEU A 13 -43.63 -3.69 -51.88
N ARG A 14 -44.64 -4.49 -52.23
CA ARG A 14 -45.24 -4.49 -53.55
C ARG A 14 -46.13 -3.25 -53.67
N VAL A 15 -45.71 -2.26 -54.46
CA VAL A 15 -46.63 -1.19 -54.86
C VAL A 15 -47.50 -1.81 -55.96
N ASP A 16 -48.82 -1.78 -55.80
CA ASP A 16 -49.68 -2.03 -56.95
C ASP A 16 -49.41 -0.90 -57.96
N THR A 17 -48.86 -1.24 -59.12
CA THR A 17 -48.49 -0.29 -60.19
C THR A 17 -49.63 0.63 -60.62
N ILE A 18 -50.87 0.26 -60.27
CA ILE A 18 -52.10 1.00 -60.48
C ILE A 18 -52.28 2.13 -59.43
N GLU A 19 -51.93 1.90 -58.16
CA GLU A 19 -52.02 2.94 -57.11
C GLU A 19 -50.96 4.04 -57.32
N GLU A 20 -49.77 3.68 -57.80
CA GLU A 20 -48.69 4.65 -58.11
C GLU A 20 -49.02 5.51 -59.35
N ALA A 21 -49.64 4.91 -60.37
CA ALA A 21 -50.01 5.59 -61.61
C ALA A 21 -51.27 6.49 -61.47
N PHE A 22 -52.16 6.22 -60.51
CA PHE A 22 -53.44 6.92 -60.35
C PHE A 22 -53.65 7.56 -58.96
N SER A 23 -52.57 7.94 -58.28
CA SER A 23 -52.60 8.54 -56.93
C SER A 23 -53.50 9.79 -56.79
N CYS A 24 -53.73 10.54 -57.89
CA CYS A 24 -54.63 11.70 -57.89
C CYS A 24 -56.12 11.37 -58.09
N PHE A 25 -56.47 10.13 -58.43
CA PHE A 25 -57.84 9.69 -58.77
C PHE A 25 -58.44 8.67 -57.78
N LEU A 26 -57.61 8.11 -56.88
CA LEU A 26 -58.05 7.18 -55.85
C LEU A 26 -58.52 7.93 -54.60
N VAL A 27 -59.81 7.78 -54.26
CA VAL A 27 -60.34 8.20 -52.96
C VAL A 27 -59.91 7.16 -51.93
N HIS A 28 -58.81 7.43 -51.21
CA HIS A 28 -58.35 6.59 -50.11
C HIS A 28 -59.43 6.50 -49.02
N ARG A 29 -60.09 5.34 -48.90
CA ARG A 29 -60.94 5.03 -47.74
C ARG A 29 -60.02 4.63 -46.60
N ILE A 30 -59.87 5.51 -45.61
CA ILE A 30 -59.06 5.32 -44.39
C ILE A 30 -59.40 3.98 -43.69
N THR A 31 -60.64 3.50 -43.81
CA THR A 31 -61.07 2.20 -43.25
C THR A 31 -60.45 0.99 -43.97
N SER A 32 -60.33 1.00 -45.30
CA SER A 32 -59.75 -0.15 -46.03
C SER A 32 -58.24 -0.27 -45.85
N GLU A 33 -57.55 0.85 -45.63
CA GLU A 33 -56.11 0.83 -45.32
C GLU A 33 -55.83 0.26 -43.92
N ASN A 34 -56.67 0.60 -42.93
CA ASN A 34 -56.59 0.00 -41.61
C ASN A 34 -56.84 -1.51 -41.64
N ASP A 35 -57.79 -1.98 -42.44
CA ASP A 35 -58.07 -3.42 -42.63
C ASP A 35 -56.88 -4.16 -43.26
N LYS A 36 -56.23 -3.57 -44.28
CA LYS A 36 -54.99 -4.10 -44.88
C LYS A 36 -53.87 -4.22 -43.82
N ILE A 37 -53.68 -3.19 -43.00
CA ILE A 37 -52.67 -3.16 -41.93
C ILE A 37 -52.96 -4.24 -40.87
N THR A 38 -54.22 -4.46 -40.49
CA THR A 38 -54.58 -5.53 -39.56
C THR A 38 -54.36 -6.93 -40.14
N ASN A 39 -54.58 -7.12 -41.44
CA ASN A 39 -54.30 -8.41 -42.09
C ASN A 39 -52.80 -8.69 -42.11
N TRP A 40 -51.97 -7.72 -42.50
CA TRP A 40 -50.51 -7.86 -42.43
C TRP A 40 -49.99 -8.13 -41.01
N LEU A 41 -50.60 -7.52 -39.99
CA LEU A 41 -50.29 -7.81 -38.59
C LEU A 41 -50.63 -9.25 -38.21
N ASN A 42 -51.78 -9.77 -38.65
CA ASN A 42 -52.19 -11.14 -38.38
C ASN A 42 -51.25 -12.15 -39.06
N ASP A 43 -50.86 -11.89 -40.31
CA ASP A 43 -49.93 -12.73 -41.07
C ASP A 43 -48.51 -12.72 -40.46
N LEU A 44 -48.02 -11.55 -40.05
CA LEU A 44 -46.76 -11.44 -39.32
C LEU A 44 -46.84 -12.12 -37.95
N SER A 45 -47.96 -11.98 -37.23
CA SER A 45 -48.12 -12.58 -35.90
C SER A 45 -48.18 -14.11 -35.95
N THR A 46 -48.82 -14.68 -36.97
CA THR A 46 -48.90 -16.13 -37.16
C THR A 46 -47.55 -16.70 -37.56
N ALA A 47 -46.82 -16.03 -38.46
CA ALA A 47 -45.46 -16.40 -38.84
C ALA A 47 -44.47 -16.35 -37.66
N LEU A 48 -44.55 -15.31 -36.82
CA LEU A 48 -43.65 -15.12 -35.68
C LEU A 48 -43.99 -16.03 -34.48
N ARG A 49 -45.26 -16.32 -34.22
CA ARG A 49 -45.67 -17.26 -33.15
C ARG A 49 -45.32 -18.72 -33.46
N ALA A 50 -45.21 -19.08 -34.73
CA ALA A 50 -44.85 -20.43 -35.16
C ALA A 50 -43.32 -20.70 -35.14
N ALA A 51 -42.50 -19.66 -34.94
CA ALA A 51 -41.04 -19.74 -35.00
C ALA A 51 -40.40 -20.03 -33.63
N THR A 52 -39.22 -20.66 -33.63
CA THR A 52 -38.40 -20.83 -32.41
C THR A 52 -37.74 -19.50 -32.01
N PRO A 53 -37.36 -19.30 -30.74
CA PRO A 53 -36.77 -18.03 -30.28
C PRO A 53 -35.52 -17.58 -31.08
N GLU A 54 -34.64 -18.51 -31.48
CA GLU A 54 -33.48 -18.19 -32.34
C GLU A 54 -33.89 -17.75 -33.76
N GLN A 55 -34.94 -18.37 -34.30
CA GLN A 55 -35.48 -18.01 -35.62
C GLN A 55 -36.21 -16.68 -35.59
N VAL A 56 -36.85 -16.33 -34.47
CA VAL A 56 -37.46 -15.01 -34.25
C VAL A 56 -36.39 -13.92 -34.24
N GLU A 57 -35.27 -14.13 -33.57
CA GLU A 57 -34.16 -13.15 -33.56
C GLU A 57 -33.59 -12.92 -34.97
N LEU A 58 -33.34 -14.01 -35.71
CA LEU A 58 -32.87 -13.93 -37.09
C LEU A 58 -33.89 -13.23 -38.01
N ALA A 59 -35.18 -13.54 -37.84
CA ALA A 59 -36.25 -12.92 -38.60
C ALA A 59 -36.36 -11.42 -38.33
N VAL A 60 -36.22 -10.97 -37.07
CA VAL A 60 -36.21 -9.54 -36.71
C VAL A 60 -34.99 -8.84 -37.31
N ARG A 61 -33.79 -9.44 -37.27
CA ARG A 61 -32.59 -8.86 -37.91
C ARG A 61 -32.77 -8.73 -39.43
N GLN A 62 -33.34 -9.74 -40.07
CA GLN A 62 -33.64 -9.70 -41.51
C GLN A 62 -34.71 -8.64 -41.83
N TYR A 63 -35.76 -8.54 -41.03
CA TYR A 63 -36.80 -7.50 -41.15
C TYR A 63 -36.19 -6.09 -41.14
N LEU A 64 -35.31 -5.82 -40.17
CA LEU A 64 -34.61 -4.53 -40.06
C LEU A 64 -33.63 -4.28 -41.22
N THR A 65 -33.00 -5.33 -41.72
CA THR A 65 -32.09 -5.25 -42.88
C THR A 65 -32.86 -4.89 -44.16
N VAL A 66 -34.07 -5.43 -44.35
CA VAL A 66 -34.96 -5.08 -45.45
C VAL A 66 -35.49 -3.66 -45.28
N ALA A 67 -35.96 -3.30 -44.09
CA ALA A 67 -36.50 -1.97 -43.79
C ALA A 67 -35.52 -0.83 -44.11
N SER A 68 -34.21 -1.03 -43.86
CA SER A 68 -33.17 -0.02 -44.14
C SER A 68 -33.04 0.41 -45.61
N GLY A 69 -33.52 -0.39 -46.57
CA GLY A 69 -33.40 -0.11 -48.00
C GLY A 69 -34.66 0.49 -48.64
N THR A 70 -35.66 0.87 -47.84
CA THR A 70 -37.02 1.22 -48.31
C THR A 70 -37.27 2.73 -48.31
N SER A 71 -38.31 3.18 -49.02
CA SER A 71 -38.72 4.59 -49.04
C SER A 71 -39.25 5.06 -47.67
N HIS A 72 -39.13 6.36 -47.37
CA HIS A 72 -39.49 6.94 -46.06
C HIS A 72 -40.91 6.58 -45.58
N SER A 73 -41.92 6.63 -46.45
CA SER A 73 -43.32 6.30 -46.10
C SER A 73 -43.49 4.83 -45.70
N ARG A 74 -42.78 3.93 -46.38
CA ARG A 74 -42.82 2.49 -46.13
C ARG A 74 -42.01 2.10 -44.92
N LEU A 75 -40.87 2.75 -44.70
CA LEU A 75 -40.09 2.60 -43.48
C LEU A 75 -40.94 2.93 -42.25
N LYS A 76 -41.68 4.04 -42.29
CA LYS A 76 -42.58 4.44 -41.20
C LYS A 76 -43.66 3.37 -40.93
N LEU A 77 -44.29 2.86 -41.99
CA LEU A 77 -45.28 1.78 -41.89
C LEU A 77 -44.67 0.51 -41.27
N LEU A 78 -43.47 0.10 -41.70
CA LEU A 78 -42.78 -1.07 -41.16
C LEU A 78 -42.43 -0.88 -39.68
N MET A 79 -41.94 0.29 -39.28
CA MET A 79 -41.65 0.57 -37.87
C MET A 79 -42.93 0.62 -37.02
N GLU A 80 -44.03 1.17 -37.53
CA GLU A 80 -45.34 1.16 -36.85
C GLU A 80 -45.91 -0.27 -36.71
N LEU A 81 -45.74 -1.13 -37.71
CA LEU A 81 -46.11 -2.54 -37.64
C LEU A 81 -45.30 -3.26 -36.56
N LEU A 82 -44.00 -3.00 -36.49
CA LEU A 82 -43.13 -3.59 -35.49
C LEU A 82 -43.46 -3.11 -34.07
N GLU A 83 -43.81 -1.83 -33.91
CA GLU A 83 -44.34 -1.28 -32.65
C GLU A 83 -45.62 -1.99 -32.21
N ARG A 84 -46.56 -2.22 -33.13
CA ARG A 84 -47.82 -2.94 -32.85
C ARG A 84 -47.59 -4.41 -32.50
N LEU A 85 -46.61 -5.08 -33.11
CA LEU A 85 -46.22 -6.46 -32.75
C LEU A 85 -45.64 -6.55 -31.33
N VAL A 86 -44.90 -5.53 -30.89
CA VAL A 86 -44.40 -5.44 -29.51
C VAL A 86 -45.57 -5.17 -28.55
N ARG A 87 -46.46 -4.22 -28.86
CA ARG A 87 -47.64 -3.92 -28.01
C ARG A 87 -48.62 -5.09 -27.88
N THR A 88 -48.69 -5.96 -28.88
CA THR A 88 -49.52 -7.18 -28.85
C THR A 88 -48.82 -8.38 -28.20
N ASN A 89 -47.64 -8.17 -27.57
CA ASN A 89 -46.81 -9.18 -26.91
C ASN A 89 -46.41 -10.36 -27.83
N VAL A 90 -46.35 -10.15 -29.15
CA VAL A 90 -45.84 -11.15 -30.10
C VAL A 90 -44.31 -11.17 -30.10
N LEU A 91 -43.69 -9.99 -29.96
CA LEU A 91 -42.24 -9.83 -29.88
C LEU A 91 -41.84 -9.26 -28.52
N SER A 92 -40.71 -9.74 -28.00
CA SER A 92 -40.08 -9.14 -26.82
C SER A 92 -39.53 -7.76 -27.16
N PRO A 93 -39.87 -6.69 -26.41
CA PRO A 93 -39.35 -5.34 -26.65
C PRO A 93 -37.82 -5.30 -26.54
N ARG A 94 -37.25 -6.12 -25.66
CA ARG A 94 -35.79 -6.25 -25.48
C ARG A 94 -35.10 -6.72 -26.75
N LEU A 95 -35.60 -7.83 -27.32
CA LEU A 95 -35.01 -8.44 -28.51
C LEU A 95 -35.04 -7.47 -29.69
N VAL A 96 -36.14 -6.73 -29.84
CA VAL A 96 -36.27 -5.68 -30.86
C VAL A 96 -35.27 -4.54 -30.64
N CYS A 97 -35.15 -4.01 -29.42
CA CYS A 97 -34.23 -2.92 -29.12
C CYS A 97 -32.77 -3.32 -29.33
N GLU A 98 -32.37 -4.50 -28.85
CA GLU A 98 -31.02 -5.02 -29.01
C GLU A 98 -30.70 -5.26 -30.50
N ALA A 99 -31.63 -5.84 -31.26
CA ALA A 99 -31.46 -6.05 -32.71
C ALA A 99 -31.39 -4.73 -33.50
N LEU A 100 -32.15 -3.69 -33.10
CA LEU A 100 -32.09 -2.36 -33.70
C LEU A 100 -30.72 -1.71 -33.51
N ILE A 101 -30.21 -1.71 -32.27
CA ILE A 101 -28.95 -1.04 -31.92
C ILE A 101 -27.75 -1.79 -32.50
N ALA A 102 -27.79 -3.13 -32.48
CA ALA A 102 -26.75 -3.99 -33.03
C ALA A 102 -26.70 -3.96 -34.57
N ASN A 103 -27.71 -3.40 -35.24
CA ASN A 103 -27.75 -3.36 -36.70
C ASN A 103 -26.61 -2.49 -37.26
N GLU A 104 -25.81 -3.09 -38.14
CA GLU A 104 -24.68 -2.42 -38.81
C GLU A 104 -25.14 -1.25 -39.68
N LYS A 105 -26.35 -1.34 -40.25
CA LYS A 105 -26.93 -0.28 -41.09
C LYS A 105 -27.48 0.90 -40.29
N LEU A 106 -27.54 0.81 -38.96
CA LEU A 106 -27.88 1.95 -38.11
C LEU A 106 -26.67 2.89 -38.00
N ILE A 107 -26.48 3.70 -39.04
CA ILE A 107 -25.42 4.71 -39.20
C ILE A 107 -26.10 6.07 -39.47
N TYR A 108 -25.50 7.16 -38.97
CA TYR A 108 -26.01 8.52 -39.18
C TYR A 108 -26.15 8.93 -40.66
N GLN A 109 -25.49 8.23 -41.59
CA GLN A 109 -25.62 8.49 -43.03
C GLN A 109 -27.01 8.13 -43.56
N TYR A 110 -27.67 7.12 -42.98
CA TYR A 110 -29.05 6.73 -43.31
C TYR A 110 -30.05 7.50 -42.45
N GLN A 111 -30.35 8.74 -42.84
CA GLN A 111 -31.14 9.68 -42.04
C GLN A 111 -32.52 9.12 -41.66
N ASP A 112 -33.29 8.64 -42.62
CA ASP A 112 -34.66 8.17 -42.37
C ASP A 112 -34.67 6.93 -41.45
N PHE A 113 -33.80 5.96 -41.75
CA PHE A 113 -33.65 4.75 -40.94
C PHE A 113 -33.24 5.06 -39.51
N TRP A 114 -32.31 6.00 -39.31
CA TRP A 114 -31.89 6.46 -37.99
C TRP A 114 -33.06 7.08 -37.21
N MET A 115 -33.75 8.04 -37.81
CA MET A 115 -34.83 8.76 -37.12
C MET A 115 -35.97 7.83 -36.70
N GLU A 116 -36.45 6.97 -37.60
CA GLU A 116 -37.55 6.06 -37.29
C GLU A 116 -37.13 4.95 -36.31
N SER A 117 -35.89 4.46 -36.38
CA SER A 117 -35.38 3.46 -35.42
C SER A 117 -35.31 4.00 -34.00
N PHE A 118 -34.79 5.22 -33.78
CA PHE A 118 -34.74 5.81 -32.43
C PHE A 118 -36.12 6.26 -31.92
N LYS A 119 -37.05 6.65 -32.80
CA LYS A 119 -38.46 6.90 -32.42
C LYS A 119 -39.13 5.61 -31.93
N LEU A 120 -38.97 4.52 -32.68
CA LEU A 120 -39.49 3.20 -32.28
C LEU A 120 -38.91 2.78 -30.94
N LEU A 121 -37.58 2.90 -30.77
CA LEU A 121 -36.89 2.57 -29.53
C LEU A 121 -37.48 3.34 -28.34
N ARG A 122 -37.73 4.65 -28.48
CA ARG A 122 -38.39 5.46 -27.45
C ARG A 122 -39.77 4.92 -27.05
N ASN A 123 -40.55 4.43 -28.01
CA ASN A 123 -41.93 3.97 -27.77
C ASN A 123 -42.02 2.60 -27.08
N ILE A 124 -40.98 1.77 -27.19
CA ILE A 124 -41.01 0.37 -26.71
C ILE A 124 -40.11 0.12 -25.50
N ILE A 125 -39.22 1.06 -25.18
CA ILE A 125 -38.21 0.86 -24.11
C ILE A 125 -38.82 0.65 -22.73
N ASP A 126 -40.03 1.17 -22.48
CA ASP A 126 -40.77 0.99 -21.22
C ASP A 126 -41.09 -0.48 -20.90
N GLY A 127 -41.12 -1.34 -21.93
CA GLY A 127 -41.34 -2.78 -21.78
C GLY A 127 -40.07 -3.60 -21.52
N VAL A 128 -38.89 -2.96 -21.46
CA VAL A 128 -37.60 -3.64 -21.32
C VAL A 128 -37.18 -3.69 -19.84
N GLU A 129 -36.63 -4.82 -19.39
CA GLU A 129 -36.07 -4.92 -18.04
C GLU A 129 -34.88 -3.97 -17.82
N TYR A 130 -34.66 -3.51 -16.58
CA TYR A 130 -33.62 -2.52 -16.26
C TYR A 130 -32.20 -2.90 -16.71
N LYS A 131 -31.87 -4.21 -16.74
CA LYS A 131 -30.59 -4.71 -17.26
C LYS A 131 -30.47 -4.53 -18.77
N GLY A 132 -31.54 -4.77 -19.52
CA GLY A 132 -31.59 -4.54 -20.96
C GLY A 132 -31.52 -3.05 -21.30
N VAL A 133 -32.21 -2.19 -20.53
CA VAL A 133 -32.14 -0.73 -20.69
C VAL A 133 -30.71 -0.21 -20.51
N ARG A 134 -29.93 -0.80 -19.59
CA ARG A 134 -28.51 -0.47 -19.40
C ARG A 134 -27.67 -0.77 -20.66
N GLU A 135 -27.84 -1.94 -21.28
CA GLU A 135 -27.12 -2.28 -22.51
C GLU A 135 -27.55 -1.40 -23.69
N ILE A 136 -28.85 -1.09 -23.78
CA ILE A 136 -29.41 -0.16 -24.75
C ILE A 136 -28.75 1.23 -24.62
N MET A 137 -28.64 1.76 -23.40
CA MET A 137 -28.00 3.05 -23.15
C MET A 137 -26.53 3.07 -23.57
N LYS A 138 -25.80 1.97 -23.31
CA LYS A 138 -24.41 1.81 -23.75
C LYS A 138 -24.32 1.85 -25.28
N GLY A 139 -25.19 1.12 -25.97
CA GLY A 139 -25.26 1.14 -27.43
C GLY A 139 -25.68 2.49 -28.01
N CYS A 140 -26.59 3.22 -27.37
CA CYS A 140 -26.91 4.61 -27.74
C CYS A 140 -25.67 5.51 -27.63
N CYS A 141 -24.86 5.36 -26.59
CA CYS A 141 -23.61 6.11 -26.44
C CYS A 141 -22.56 5.75 -27.50
N GLU A 142 -22.44 4.47 -27.86
CA GLU A 142 -21.55 4.02 -28.95
C GLU A 142 -21.98 4.59 -30.30
N LYS A 143 -23.29 4.60 -30.58
CA LYS A 143 -23.84 5.22 -31.80
C LYS A 143 -23.67 6.74 -31.77
N ALA A 144 -23.76 7.40 -30.61
CA ALA A 144 -23.47 8.83 -30.48
C ALA A 144 -22.01 9.18 -30.82
N LYS A 145 -21.05 8.31 -30.46
CA LYS A 145 -19.63 8.48 -30.83
C LYS A 145 -19.39 8.40 -32.35
N SER A 146 -20.24 7.69 -33.08
CA SER A 146 -20.11 7.57 -34.54
C SER A 146 -20.41 8.88 -35.28
N ILE A 147 -21.12 9.82 -34.63
CA ILE A 147 -21.48 11.12 -35.23
C ILE A 147 -20.26 12.06 -35.14
N PRO A 148 -19.90 12.77 -36.23
CA PRO A 148 -18.79 13.70 -36.21
C PRO A 148 -19.02 14.86 -35.22
N LYS A 149 -17.97 15.27 -34.51
CA LYS A 149 -18.02 16.37 -33.53
C LYS A 149 -18.47 17.71 -34.17
N ARG A 150 -18.25 17.92 -35.47
CA ARG A 150 -18.75 19.08 -36.23
C ARG A 150 -20.09 18.72 -36.87
N LEU A 151 -21.17 19.26 -36.33
CA LEU A 151 -22.53 19.01 -36.82
C LEU A 151 -22.90 19.98 -37.94
N HIS A 152 -23.41 19.45 -39.05
CA HIS A 152 -24.10 20.22 -40.10
C HIS A 152 -25.60 20.31 -39.78
N ALA A 153 -26.29 21.30 -40.35
CA ALA A 153 -27.72 21.53 -40.09
C ALA A 153 -28.60 20.28 -40.35
N GLY A 154 -28.24 19.45 -41.34
CA GLY A 154 -28.94 18.19 -41.64
C GLY A 154 -28.77 17.06 -40.61
N LEU A 155 -27.72 17.09 -39.79
CA LEU A 155 -27.45 16.08 -38.75
C LEU A 155 -28.08 16.42 -37.39
N LEU A 156 -28.58 17.65 -37.22
CA LEU A 156 -29.22 18.11 -35.99
C LEU A 156 -30.46 17.27 -35.60
N PRO A 157 -31.39 16.91 -36.51
CA PRO A 157 -32.56 16.11 -36.18
C PRO A 157 -32.20 14.70 -35.70
N GLN A 158 -31.20 14.08 -36.33
CA GLN A 158 -30.72 12.73 -35.98
C GLN A 158 -30.15 12.70 -34.56
N MET A 159 -29.35 13.71 -34.21
CA MET A 159 -28.80 13.86 -32.87
C MET A 159 -29.90 14.19 -31.85
N GLN A 160 -30.89 14.99 -32.22
CA GLN A 160 -31.99 15.36 -31.32
C GLN A 160 -32.83 14.15 -30.89
N ILE A 161 -33.13 13.23 -31.82
CA ILE A 161 -33.92 12.03 -31.50
C ILE A 161 -33.12 11.09 -30.59
N LEU A 162 -31.80 10.96 -30.82
CA LEU A 162 -30.93 10.20 -29.91
C LEU A 162 -30.92 10.81 -28.50
N ILE A 163 -30.82 12.15 -28.40
CA ILE A 163 -30.89 12.86 -27.12
C ILE A 163 -32.22 12.58 -26.42
N GLN A 164 -33.35 12.62 -27.13
CA GLN A 164 -34.67 12.33 -26.54
C GLN A 164 -34.76 10.91 -25.94
N VAL A 165 -34.14 9.92 -26.59
CA VAL A 165 -34.06 8.56 -26.05
C VAL A 165 -33.22 8.53 -24.78
N CYS A 166 -32.04 9.17 -24.80
CA CYS A 166 -31.19 9.26 -23.61
C CYS A 166 -31.87 10.01 -22.47
N GLU A 167 -32.59 11.10 -22.75
CA GLU A 167 -33.39 11.85 -21.77
C GLU A 167 -34.47 10.97 -21.14
N HIS A 168 -35.18 10.17 -21.96
CA HIS A 168 -36.19 9.23 -21.46
C HIS A 168 -35.60 8.12 -20.58
N ILE A 169 -34.45 7.56 -20.96
CA ILE A 169 -33.73 6.57 -20.14
C ILE A 169 -33.26 7.17 -18.80
N MET A 170 -32.85 8.44 -18.83
CA MET A 170 -32.34 9.16 -17.67
C MET A 170 -33.44 9.80 -16.82
N ASP A 171 -34.69 9.75 -17.27
CA ASP A 171 -35.82 10.28 -16.54
C ASP A 171 -36.09 9.42 -15.29
N ARG A 172 -36.09 10.08 -14.13
CA ARG A 172 -36.32 9.43 -12.85
C ARG A 172 -37.79 9.06 -12.67
N ASP A 173 -38.69 9.83 -13.27
CA ASP A 173 -40.13 9.58 -13.17
C ASP A 173 -40.53 8.37 -14.05
N ALA A 174 -39.84 8.16 -15.17
CA ALA A 174 -40.01 6.97 -16.01
C ALA A 174 -39.51 5.67 -15.32
N SER A 175 -38.53 5.78 -14.39
CA SER A 175 -38.05 4.67 -13.54
C SER A 175 -37.62 3.40 -14.31
N LEU A 176 -37.08 3.57 -15.52
CA LEU A 176 -36.65 2.46 -16.40
C LEU A 176 -35.45 1.68 -15.85
N LEU A 177 -34.58 2.35 -15.10
CA LEU A 177 -33.50 1.71 -14.36
C LEU A 177 -33.15 2.46 -13.07
N PRO A 178 -32.58 1.76 -12.07
CA PRO A 178 -32.06 2.41 -10.88
C PRO A 178 -30.97 3.43 -11.24
N GLY A 179 -31.19 4.71 -10.90
CA GLY A 179 -30.28 5.78 -11.31
C GLY A 179 -28.83 5.61 -10.84
N TYR A 180 -28.61 4.96 -9.69
CA TYR A 180 -27.27 4.61 -9.21
C TYR A 180 -26.50 3.69 -10.14
N LEU A 181 -27.16 2.70 -10.77
CA LEU A 181 -26.53 1.83 -11.75
C LEU A 181 -26.13 2.62 -13.00
N LEU A 182 -26.98 3.54 -13.45
CA LEU A 182 -26.69 4.38 -14.61
C LEU A 182 -25.48 5.27 -14.37
N VAL A 183 -25.41 5.96 -13.22
CA VAL A 183 -24.24 6.80 -12.87
C VAL A 183 -22.97 5.99 -12.81
N ASN A 184 -23.03 4.78 -12.24
CA ASN A 184 -21.87 3.90 -12.13
C ASN A 184 -21.30 3.55 -13.51
N GLU A 185 -22.17 3.24 -14.46
CA GLU A 185 -21.77 2.95 -15.85
C GLU A 185 -21.25 4.19 -16.58
N LEU A 186 -21.93 5.33 -16.44
CA LEU A 186 -21.50 6.57 -17.06
C LEU A 186 -20.11 6.99 -16.57
N GLN A 187 -19.85 6.95 -15.26
CA GLN A 187 -18.54 7.31 -14.70
C GLN A 187 -17.44 6.29 -15.03
N LYS A 188 -17.78 4.99 -15.14
CA LYS A 188 -16.81 3.96 -15.56
C LYS A 188 -16.46 4.05 -17.03
N ALA A 189 -17.45 4.23 -17.89
CA ALA A 189 -17.27 4.27 -19.33
C ALA A 189 -16.70 5.60 -19.82
N TYR A 190 -17.01 6.70 -19.12
CA TYR A 190 -16.72 8.07 -19.51
C TYR A 190 -16.18 8.91 -18.33
N PRO A 191 -15.02 8.55 -17.74
CA PRO A 191 -14.44 9.31 -16.63
C PRO A 191 -14.03 10.73 -17.04
N ASP A 192 -13.44 10.90 -18.24
CA ASP A 192 -12.93 12.19 -18.72
C ASP A 192 -13.47 12.61 -20.11
N ASP A 193 -14.00 11.69 -20.92
CA ASP A 193 -14.43 11.97 -22.30
C ASP A 193 -15.90 11.57 -22.51
N CYS A 194 -16.77 12.56 -22.67
CA CYS A 194 -18.18 12.33 -22.99
C CYS A 194 -18.32 11.83 -24.44
N PRO A 195 -19.28 10.92 -24.73
CA PRO A 195 -19.47 10.37 -26.08
C PRO A 195 -19.65 11.44 -27.16
N HIS A 196 -20.36 12.51 -26.82
CA HIS A 196 -20.57 13.66 -27.69
C HIS A 196 -20.81 14.91 -26.83
N TRP A 197 -20.30 16.08 -27.26
CA TRP A 197 -20.42 17.34 -26.50
C TRP A 197 -21.87 17.76 -26.22
N ARG A 198 -22.81 17.32 -27.07
CA ARG A 198 -24.25 17.60 -26.92
C ARG A 198 -24.94 16.76 -25.84
N LEU A 199 -24.40 15.58 -25.51
CA LEU A 199 -24.85 14.76 -24.39
C LEU A 199 -24.16 15.15 -23.07
N ALA A 200 -23.04 15.89 -23.15
CA ALA A 200 -22.22 16.22 -21.99
C ALA A 200 -23.03 16.91 -20.88
N ARG A 201 -23.86 17.90 -21.24
CA ARG A 201 -24.71 18.60 -20.26
C ARG A 201 -25.69 17.65 -19.56
N LEU A 202 -26.39 16.82 -20.34
CA LEU A 202 -27.35 15.85 -19.81
C LEU A 202 -26.67 14.89 -18.82
N PHE A 203 -25.49 14.37 -19.18
CA PHE A 203 -24.74 13.45 -18.33
C PHE A 203 -24.16 14.14 -17.10
N SER A 204 -23.59 15.33 -17.25
CA SER A 204 -23.05 16.11 -16.14
C SER A 204 -24.13 16.49 -15.14
N ASP A 205 -25.27 17.02 -15.58
CA ASP A 205 -26.37 17.41 -14.70
C ASP A 205 -26.91 16.19 -13.93
N TYR A 206 -27.05 15.05 -14.62
CA TYR A 206 -27.48 13.81 -13.98
C TYR A 206 -26.46 13.25 -13.00
N ILE A 207 -25.16 13.22 -13.35
CA ILE A 207 -24.10 12.76 -12.43
C ILE A 207 -24.05 13.69 -11.21
N LEU A 208 -24.09 15.01 -11.40
CA LEU A 208 -24.05 15.99 -10.32
C LEU A 208 -25.24 15.86 -9.35
N SER A 209 -26.39 15.38 -9.81
CA SER A 209 -27.53 15.11 -8.94
C SER A 209 -27.25 14.06 -7.85
N PHE A 210 -26.21 13.22 -8.01
CA PHE A 210 -25.77 12.23 -7.01
C PHE A 210 -24.70 12.77 -6.04
N ARG A 211 -24.35 14.06 -6.14
CA ARG A 211 -23.40 14.69 -5.21
C ARG A 211 -23.86 14.62 -3.76
N GLY A 212 -25.17 14.74 -3.50
CA GLY A 212 -25.73 14.56 -2.16
C GLY A 212 -25.50 13.15 -1.62
N CYS A 213 -25.66 12.12 -2.47
CA CYS A 213 -25.35 10.73 -2.09
C CYS A 213 -23.86 10.54 -1.80
N ALA A 214 -22.99 11.14 -2.60
CA ALA A 214 -21.54 11.09 -2.38
C ALA A 214 -21.17 11.72 -1.03
N GLN A 215 -21.78 12.85 -0.68
CA GLN A 215 -21.58 13.51 0.62
C GLN A 215 -22.04 12.64 1.79
N MET A 216 -23.19 11.96 1.69
CA MET A 216 -23.71 11.07 2.74
C MET A 216 -22.78 9.88 3.06
N VAL A 217 -22.01 9.41 2.09
CA VAL A 217 -21.09 8.26 2.26
C VAL A 217 -19.62 8.67 2.43
N SER A 218 -19.35 9.96 2.56
CA SER A 218 -18.01 10.52 2.73
C SER A 218 -17.86 11.18 4.10
N VAL A 219 -16.66 11.18 4.66
CA VAL A 219 -16.37 11.92 5.90
C VAL A 219 -15.98 13.36 5.54
N ILE A 220 -16.65 14.33 6.15
CA ILE A 220 -16.35 15.75 5.97
C ILE A 220 -14.92 16.02 6.45
N GLY A 221 -14.09 16.62 5.59
CA GLY A 221 -12.71 16.98 5.93
C GLY A 221 -11.73 15.81 6.05
N GLN A 222 -12.05 14.62 5.53
CA GLN A 222 -11.21 13.42 5.69
C GLN A 222 -9.74 13.61 5.26
N ALA A 223 -9.49 14.39 4.21
CA ALA A 223 -8.14 14.67 3.73
C ALA A 223 -7.30 15.53 4.70
N GLU A 224 -7.95 16.29 5.59
CA GLU A 224 -7.30 17.17 6.58
C GLU A 224 -7.14 16.51 7.94
N MET A 225 -7.99 15.53 8.26
CA MET A 225 -7.89 14.80 9.52
C MET A 225 -6.54 14.05 9.61
N ARG A 226 -5.97 13.99 10.82
CA ARG A 226 -4.69 13.34 11.10
C ARG A 226 -4.84 12.35 12.26
N PRO A 227 -4.32 11.12 12.13
CA PRO A 227 -4.41 10.13 13.20
C PRO A 227 -3.33 10.30 14.28
N VAL A 228 -3.54 9.65 15.42
CA VAL A 228 -2.51 9.41 16.43
C VAL A 228 -1.99 7.98 16.24
N VAL A 229 -0.70 7.87 15.92
CA VAL A 229 -0.08 6.66 15.33
C VAL A 229 -0.17 5.41 16.21
N GLU A 230 0.09 5.52 17.52
CA GLU A 230 0.10 4.35 18.41
C GLU A 230 -1.31 3.77 18.67
N HIS A 231 -2.34 4.60 18.65
CA HIS A 231 -3.72 4.17 18.93
C HIS A 231 -4.49 3.75 17.67
N SER A 232 -4.04 4.20 16.49
CA SER A 232 -4.74 4.02 15.20
C SER A 232 -4.08 2.96 14.31
N GLY A 233 -2.90 2.45 14.69
CA GLY A 233 -2.06 1.57 13.87
C GLY A 233 -2.41 0.09 13.95
N GLN A 234 -3.46 -0.30 14.67
CA GLN A 234 -3.78 -1.72 14.85
C GLN A 234 -4.40 -2.33 13.58
N PRO A 235 -3.81 -3.41 13.05
CA PRO A 235 -4.20 -4.03 11.77
C PRO A 235 -5.58 -4.71 11.80
N GLU A 236 -6.28 -4.72 12.94
CA GLU A 236 -7.50 -5.50 13.16
C GLU A 236 -8.73 -4.65 13.52
N HIS A 237 -8.65 -3.31 13.54
CA HIS A 237 -9.87 -2.52 13.51
C HIS A 237 -10.61 -2.80 12.19
N LEU A 238 -11.82 -3.38 12.27
CA LEU A 238 -12.65 -3.77 11.12
C LEU A 238 -12.84 -2.65 10.08
N VAL A 239 -12.61 -1.39 10.46
CA VAL A 239 -12.65 -0.22 9.59
C VAL A 239 -11.42 0.65 9.86
N ASN A 240 -10.40 0.59 9.00
CA ASN A 240 -9.31 1.57 9.00
C ASN A 240 -9.67 2.73 8.05
N PRO A 241 -10.07 3.91 8.57
CA PRO A 241 -10.43 5.06 7.73
C PRO A 241 -9.23 5.67 6.99
N TRP A 242 -8.01 5.27 7.36
CA TRP A 242 -6.74 5.74 6.80
C TRP A 242 -6.17 4.81 5.73
N LYS A 243 -6.93 3.79 5.31
CA LYS A 243 -6.48 2.88 4.26
C LYS A 243 -6.36 3.61 2.92
N LEU A 244 -5.20 3.48 2.30
CA LEU A 244 -4.86 4.04 1.01
C LEU A 244 -4.59 2.91 0.02
N ASP A 245 -4.90 3.16 -1.24
CA ASP A 245 -4.46 2.28 -2.32
C ASP A 245 -2.93 2.42 -2.49
N PRO A 246 -2.15 1.32 -2.40
CA PRO A 246 -0.69 1.37 -2.49
C PRO A 246 -0.16 1.84 -3.84
N ILE A 247 -0.97 1.80 -4.90
CA ILE A 247 -0.56 2.26 -6.25
C ILE A 247 -0.87 3.75 -6.43
N THR A 248 -2.11 4.16 -6.13
CA THR A 248 -2.56 5.54 -6.41
C THR A 248 -2.39 6.49 -5.22
N LEU A 249 -2.19 6.00 -4.00
CA LEU A 249 -2.25 6.74 -2.74
C LEU A 249 -3.57 7.50 -2.53
N ARG A 250 -4.66 7.02 -3.11
CA ARG A 250 -6.01 7.58 -2.92
C ARG A 250 -6.76 6.80 -1.86
N PHE A 251 -7.77 7.43 -1.26
CA PHE A 251 -8.69 6.72 -0.38
C PHE A 251 -9.44 5.64 -1.16
N THR A 252 -9.68 4.49 -0.51
CA THR A 252 -10.53 3.43 -1.08
C THR A 252 -12.00 3.81 -0.92
N LEU A 253 -12.54 4.53 -1.90
CA LEU A 253 -13.92 5.02 -1.91
C LEU A 253 -14.91 3.91 -2.33
N LYS A 254 -16.14 3.95 -1.77
CA LYS A 254 -17.16 2.93 -2.03
C LYS A 254 -18.00 3.27 -3.27
N GLY A 255 -17.67 2.64 -4.38
CA GLY A 255 -18.39 2.82 -5.64
C GLY A 255 -17.92 4.04 -6.43
N THR A 256 -18.56 4.27 -7.58
CA THR A 256 -18.26 5.38 -8.49
C THR A 256 -19.34 6.45 -8.34
N LEU A 257 -19.14 7.29 -7.34
CA LEU A 257 -19.95 8.48 -7.10
C LEU A 257 -19.13 9.74 -7.40
N PRO A 258 -19.80 10.88 -7.67
CA PRO A 258 -19.14 12.18 -7.85
C PRO A 258 -18.62 12.72 -6.50
N TYR A 259 -17.55 12.11 -6.00
CA TYR A 259 -16.87 12.54 -4.78
C TYR A 259 -16.23 13.92 -4.94
N SER A 260 -15.97 14.57 -3.81
CA SER A 260 -15.20 15.80 -3.80
C SER A 260 -13.80 15.55 -4.38
N PRO A 261 -13.22 16.55 -5.07
CA PRO A 261 -11.90 16.41 -5.68
C PRO A 261 -10.83 16.06 -4.65
N ASP A 262 -10.95 16.57 -3.42
CA ASP A 262 -9.97 16.35 -2.35
C ASP A 262 -9.80 14.87 -1.97
N LEU A 263 -10.86 14.06 -2.10
CA LEU A 263 -10.83 12.62 -1.83
C LEU A 263 -10.24 11.82 -3.00
N LEU A 264 -10.26 12.39 -4.20
CA LEU A 264 -9.73 11.80 -5.43
C LEU A 264 -8.25 12.13 -5.66
N VAL A 265 -7.70 13.10 -4.93
CA VAL A 265 -6.28 13.46 -4.98
C VAL A 265 -5.44 12.46 -4.16
N LYS A 266 -4.16 12.32 -4.53
CA LYS A 266 -3.20 11.51 -3.78
C LYS A 266 -2.98 12.09 -2.38
N GLN A 267 -3.13 11.26 -1.35
CA GLN A 267 -3.04 11.66 0.06
C GLN A 267 -1.58 11.64 0.56
N THR A 268 -0.70 12.37 -0.11
CA THR A 268 0.74 12.41 0.23
C THR A 268 0.99 13.07 1.58
N GLY A 269 0.24 14.14 1.92
CA GLY A 269 0.38 14.84 3.19
C GLY A 269 0.02 13.96 4.41
N LEU A 270 -0.98 13.10 4.28
CA LEU A 270 -1.36 12.14 5.32
C LEU A 270 -0.25 11.11 5.54
N LEU A 271 0.23 10.48 4.46
CA LEU A 271 1.29 9.46 4.55
C LEU A 271 2.59 10.07 5.09
N ARG A 272 2.95 11.28 4.66
CA ARG A 272 4.13 12.00 5.15
C ARG A 272 4.04 12.28 6.65
N TYR A 273 2.90 12.80 7.11
CA TYR A 273 2.68 13.06 8.53
C TYR A 273 2.86 11.78 9.38
N VAL A 274 2.32 10.64 8.94
CA VAL A 274 2.46 9.37 9.66
C VAL A 274 3.91 8.89 9.65
N LEU A 275 4.61 8.99 8.51
CA LEU A 275 6.02 8.61 8.40
C LEU A 275 6.95 9.44 9.27
N GLU A 276 6.65 10.71 9.54
CA GLU A 276 7.42 11.58 10.44
C GLU A 276 7.36 11.14 11.91
N GLN A 277 6.31 10.43 12.32
CA GLN A 277 6.13 10.01 13.72
C GLN A 277 6.98 8.77 14.06
N PRO A 278 7.54 8.70 15.27
CA PRO A 278 8.19 7.49 15.76
C PRO A 278 7.20 6.32 15.87
N TYR A 279 7.71 5.09 15.78
CA TYR A 279 6.92 3.85 15.87
C TYR A 279 5.79 3.68 14.84
N SER A 280 5.79 4.46 13.75
CA SER A 280 4.71 4.44 12.74
C SER A 280 4.72 3.29 11.74
N ARG A 281 5.72 2.39 11.82
CA ARG A 281 5.94 1.31 10.84
C ARG A 281 4.71 0.42 10.64
N ASP A 282 4.10 -0.04 11.72
CA ASP A 282 2.94 -0.94 11.65
C ASP A 282 1.71 -0.21 11.09
N MET A 283 1.54 1.07 11.45
CA MET A 283 0.47 1.89 10.89
C MET A 283 0.65 2.12 9.39
N VAL A 284 1.86 2.45 8.93
CA VAL A 284 2.15 2.63 7.49
C VAL A 284 1.88 1.33 6.73
N CYS A 285 2.32 0.19 7.28
CA CYS A 285 1.99 -1.11 6.72
C CYS A 285 0.47 -1.36 6.68
N GLY A 286 -0.26 -1.03 7.73
CA GLY A 286 -1.72 -1.15 7.79
C GLY A 286 -2.47 -0.23 6.81
N MET A 287 -2.00 1.00 6.64
CA MET A 287 -2.57 1.99 5.71
C MET A 287 -2.40 1.54 4.26
N LEU A 288 -1.22 1.01 3.90
CA LEU A 288 -0.88 0.61 2.53
C LEU A 288 -1.17 -0.87 2.25
N GLY A 289 -1.60 -1.64 3.25
CA GLY A 289 -1.83 -3.08 3.14
C GLY A 289 -0.55 -3.91 2.94
N LEU A 290 0.60 -3.40 3.37
CA LEU A 290 1.89 -4.06 3.22
C LEU A 290 2.05 -5.18 4.25
N GLN A 291 2.30 -6.39 3.79
CA GLN A 291 2.50 -7.55 4.64
C GLN A 291 3.95 -8.02 4.58
N LYS A 292 4.57 -8.30 5.75
CA LYS A 292 5.98 -8.76 5.84
C LYS A 292 6.27 -10.04 5.03
N GLN A 293 5.24 -10.85 4.75
CA GLN A 293 5.37 -12.13 4.02
C GLN A 293 5.38 -11.96 2.49
N HIS A 294 4.80 -10.87 1.98
CA HIS A 294 4.65 -10.64 0.55
C HIS A 294 5.57 -9.49 0.12
N LYS A 295 6.48 -9.79 -0.80
CA LYS A 295 7.34 -8.77 -1.42
C LYS A 295 6.47 -7.87 -2.28
N GLN A 296 6.14 -6.68 -1.77
CA GLN A 296 5.32 -5.72 -2.45
C GLN A 296 6.06 -4.39 -2.54
N HIS A 297 6.59 -4.11 -3.72
CA HIS A 297 7.26 -2.85 -4.00
C HIS A 297 6.22 -1.72 -4.10
N CYS A 298 6.40 -0.66 -3.30
CA CYS A 298 5.51 0.50 -3.28
C CYS A 298 6.30 1.76 -3.67
N ALA A 299 6.24 2.12 -4.96
CA ALA A 299 6.92 3.32 -5.48
C ALA A 299 6.45 4.62 -4.79
N ALA A 300 5.18 4.66 -4.36
CA ALA A 300 4.63 5.84 -3.72
C ALA A 300 5.18 6.05 -2.30
N LEU A 301 5.50 4.96 -1.58
CA LEU A 301 6.23 5.00 -0.32
C LEU A 301 7.67 5.46 -0.54
N GLU A 302 8.34 4.98 -1.59
CA GLU A 302 9.70 5.42 -1.95
C GLU A 302 9.75 6.93 -2.19
N GLU A 303 8.82 7.46 -2.98
CA GLU A 303 8.73 8.90 -3.25
C GLU A 303 8.56 9.70 -1.95
N GLN A 304 7.69 9.26 -1.02
CA GLN A 304 7.52 9.96 0.24
C GLN A 304 8.73 9.87 1.18
N LEU A 305 9.45 8.74 1.19
CA LEU A 305 10.71 8.62 1.95
C LEU A 305 11.78 9.56 1.40
N VAL A 306 11.88 9.69 0.08
CA VAL A 306 12.80 10.63 -0.59
C VAL A 306 12.45 12.08 -0.23
N GLU A 307 11.17 12.46 -0.30
CA GLU A 307 10.71 13.81 0.08
C GLU A 307 11.02 14.13 1.54
N LEU A 308 10.89 13.16 2.45
CA LEU A 308 11.23 13.35 3.86
C LEU A 308 12.73 13.55 4.10
N ILE A 309 13.59 12.85 3.37
CA ILE A 309 15.04 13.04 3.43
C ILE A 309 15.42 14.44 2.91
N VAL A 310 14.79 14.89 1.82
CA VAL A 310 14.99 16.24 1.29
C VAL A 310 14.55 17.29 2.31
N LEU A 311 13.38 17.12 2.93
CA LEU A 311 12.89 17.99 4.01
C LEU A 311 13.86 18.02 5.20
N ALA A 312 14.43 16.88 5.58
CA ALA A 312 15.43 16.82 6.65
C ALA A 312 16.71 17.59 6.31
N MET A 313 17.14 17.55 5.04
CA MET A 313 18.27 18.37 4.59
C MET A 313 17.94 19.85 4.58
N GLU A 314 16.75 20.25 4.13
CA GLU A 314 16.29 21.64 4.17
C GLU A 314 16.21 22.18 5.61
N ARG A 315 15.69 21.39 6.56
CA ARG A 315 15.68 21.76 7.98
C ARG A 315 17.09 21.90 8.55
N SER A 316 18.00 21.00 8.16
CA SER A 316 19.41 21.06 8.57
C SER A 316 20.12 22.32 8.08
N GLU A 317 19.69 22.88 6.94
CA GLU A 317 20.19 24.18 6.48
C GLU A 317 19.66 25.35 7.31
N VAL A 318 18.34 25.35 7.59
CA VAL A 318 17.66 26.46 8.27
C VAL A 318 18.00 26.54 9.76
N GLU A 319 17.93 25.42 10.48
CA GLU A 319 18.07 25.41 11.94
C GLU A 319 19.54 25.58 12.38
N GLY A 320 20.50 25.13 11.57
CA GLY A 320 21.95 25.28 11.83
C GLY A 320 22.49 24.51 13.04
N ASP A 321 21.61 24.10 13.97
CA ASP A 321 21.93 23.24 15.10
C ASP A 321 21.67 21.76 14.77
N GLU A 322 22.74 20.98 14.72
CA GLU A 322 22.67 19.54 14.45
C GLU A 322 21.94 18.77 15.56
N GLY A 323 21.88 19.31 16.79
CA GLY A 323 21.19 18.69 17.92
C GLY A 323 19.67 18.62 17.72
N ALA A 324 19.08 19.68 17.16
CA ALA A 324 17.64 19.77 16.90
C ALA A 324 17.18 18.78 15.81
N THR A 325 18.01 18.59 14.77
CA THR A 325 17.70 17.71 13.64
C THR A 325 18.12 16.25 13.84
N GLN A 326 18.95 15.96 14.85
CA GLN A 326 19.47 14.61 15.10
C GLN A 326 18.38 13.56 15.32
N GLY A 327 17.31 13.89 16.04
CA GLY A 327 16.19 12.98 16.26
C GLY A 327 15.49 12.57 14.95
N LEU A 328 15.31 13.53 14.04
CA LEU A 328 14.73 13.29 12.72
C LEU A 328 15.61 12.36 11.87
N TRP A 329 16.93 12.60 11.85
CA TRP A 329 17.86 11.77 11.10
C TRP A 329 17.94 10.32 11.61
N LEU A 330 17.94 10.14 12.94
CA LEU A 330 17.89 8.81 13.56
C LEU A 330 16.58 8.08 13.21
N HIS A 331 15.46 8.79 13.27
CA HIS A 331 14.15 8.25 12.88
C HIS A 331 14.12 7.83 11.41
N LEU A 332 14.55 8.71 10.49
CA LEU A 332 14.60 8.41 9.06
C LEU A 332 15.53 7.24 8.75
N SER A 333 16.66 7.15 9.44
CA SER A 333 17.57 6.00 9.34
C SER A 333 16.82 4.69 9.67
N SER A 334 16.18 4.66 10.83
CA SER A 334 15.46 3.50 11.33
C SER A 334 14.29 3.11 10.42
N GLN A 335 13.57 4.08 9.85
CA GLN A 335 12.48 3.83 8.89
C GLN A 335 12.98 3.28 7.55
N LEU A 336 14.02 3.90 6.97
CA LEU A 336 14.59 3.48 5.69
C LEU A 336 15.10 2.04 5.76
N ILE A 337 15.81 1.68 6.85
CA ILE A 337 16.28 0.30 7.05
C ILE A 337 15.11 -0.67 7.02
N TYR A 338 14.03 -0.38 7.76
CA TYR A 338 12.88 -1.27 7.84
C TYR A 338 12.22 -1.50 6.48
N PHE A 339 11.85 -0.43 5.75
CA PHE A 339 11.14 -0.57 4.48
C PHE A 339 11.98 -1.19 3.37
N VAL A 340 13.28 -0.93 3.36
CA VAL A 340 14.19 -1.54 2.36
C VAL A 340 14.53 -2.99 2.73
N LEU A 341 14.73 -3.32 4.02
CA LEU A 341 15.01 -4.69 4.46
C LEU A 341 13.87 -5.66 4.14
N PHE A 342 12.62 -5.22 4.31
CA PHE A 342 11.42 -5.99 3.94
C PHE A 342 11.03 -5.88 2.46
N GLN A 343 11.84 -5.22 1.63
CA GLN A 343 11.64 -5.09 0.18
C GLN A 343 10.36 -4.34 -0.22
N PHE A 344 9.86 -3.47 0.66
CA PHE A 344 8.77 -2.53 0.32
C PHE A 344 9.30 -1.35 -0.50
N ALA A 345 10.59 -1.02 -0.29
CA ALA A 345 11.32 0.01 -1.00
C ALA A 345 12.65 -0.53 -1.57
N SER A 346 13.11 0.08 -2.66
CA SER A 346 14.32 -0.24 -3.40
C SER A 346 15.37 0.83 -3.14
N PHE A 347 16.47 0.42 -2.51
CA PHE A 347 17.61 1.29 -2.23
C PHE A 347 18.16 2.05 -3.46
N PRO A 348 18.45 1.39 -4.61
CA PRO A 348 18.97 2.12 -5.77
C PRO A 348 17.98 3.15 -6.31
N ASN A 349 16.67 2.87 -6.27
CA ASN A 349 15.65 3.82 -6.72
C ASN A 349 15.60 5.05 -5.81
N ILE A 350 15.62 4.84 -4.49
CA ILE A 350 15.67 5.93 -3.50
C ILE A 350 16.87 6.83 -3.77
N VAL A 351 18.06 6.24 -3.96
CA VAL A 351 19.31 6.98 -4.19
C VAL A 351 19.27 7.77 -5.50
N LEU A 352 18.77 7.19 -6.59
CA LEU A 352 18.63 7.87 -7.88
C LEU A 352 17.58 8.99 -7.84
N ALA A 353 16.46 8.77 -7.14
CA ALA A 353 15.43 9.78 -6.94
C ALA A 353 15.95 10.95 -6.08
N LEU A 354 16.70 10.66 -5.01
CA LEU A 354 17.41 11.66 -4.22
C LEU A 354 18.36 12.47 -5.09
N HIS A 355 19.20 11.82 -5.89
CA HIS A 355 20.12 12.53 -6.78
C HIS A 355 19.37 13.48 -7.71
N THR A 356 18.26 13.03 -8.31
CA THR A 356 17.44 13.86 -9.21
C THR A 356 16.81 15.06 -8.50
N LYS A 357 16.35 14.89 -7.26
CA LYS A 357 15.71 15.95 -6.46
C LYS A 357 16.71 16.96 -5.91
N LEU A 358 17.93 16.50 -5.59
CA LEU A 358 19.00 17.33 -5.04
C LEU A 358 19.84 18.02 -6.11
N ASN A 359 19.83 17.51 -7.34
CA ASN A 359 20.53 18.15 -8.43
C ASN A 359 20.00 19.58 -8.66
N GLY A 360 20.88 20.57 -8.59
CA GLY A 360 20.54 21.99 -8.66
C GLY A 360 20.11 22.64 -7.34
N ARG A 361 20.10 21.91 -6.20
CA ARG A 361 19.88 22.49 -4.85
C ARG A 361 21.21 22.51 -4.08
N ASP A 362 21.56 23.65 -3.47
CA ASP A 362 22.77 23.77 -2.66
C ASP A 362 22.48 23.42 -1.19
N LEU A 363 22.28 22.13 -0.90
CA LEU A 363 22.05 21.59 0.44
C LEU A 363 23.29 20.81 0.89
N LYS A 364 24.16 21.43 1.69
CA LYS A 364 25.49 20.88 2.06
C LYS A 364 25.62 20.51 3.53
N ARG A 365 24.91 21.17 4.46
CA ARG A 365 25.00 20.89 5.91
C ARG A 365 24.50 19.50 6.27
N GLY A 366 23.41 19.04 5.64
CA GLY A 366 22.83 17.72 5.90
C GLY A 366 23.56 16.53 5.26
N ARG A 367 24.63 16.75 4.48
CA ARG A 367 25.25 15.70 3.66
C ARG A 367 25.86 14.56 4.48
N ASP A 368 26.49 14.86 5.61
CA ASP A 368 27.16 13.86 6.44
C ASP A 368 26.14 12.97 7.16
N GLN A 369 25.01 13.56 7.58
CA GLN A 369 23.86 12.83 8.13
C GLN A 369 23.22 11.93 7.07
N LEU A 370 23.05 12.43 5.83
CA LEU A 370 22.55 11.63 4.73
C LEU A 370 23.48 10.43 4.44
N MET A 371 24.79 10.65 4.36
CA MET A 371 25.75 9.56 4.18
C MET A 371 25.73 8.57 5.35
N TRP A 372 25.53 9.05 6.58
CA TRP A 372 25.35 8.19 7.74
C TRP A 372 24.11 7.29 7.61
N VAL A 373 22.96 7.85 7.20
CA VAL A 373 21.73 7.08 6.94
C VAL A 373 21.97 6.00 5.87
N LEU A 374 22.60 6.36 4.76
CA LEU A 374 22.91 5.41 3.68
C LEU A 374 23.89 4.33 4.14
N LEU A 375 24.90 4.69 4.94
CA LEU A 375 25.88 3.75 5.51
C LEU A 375 25.21 2.69 6.37
N GLN A 376 24.18 3.04 7.14
CA GLN A 376 23.48 2.06 7.98
C GLN A 376 22.94 0.88 7.16
N PHE A 377 22.32 1.18 6.02
CA PHE A 377 21.78 0.15 5.13
C PHE A 377 22.88 -0.58 4.36
N ILE A 378 23.88 0.14 3.85
CA ILE A 378 25.00 -0.45 3.08
C ILE A 378 25.76 -1.43 3.96
N SER A 379 26.25 -1.00 5.13
CA SER A 379 27.05 -1.85 6.02
C SER A 379 26.29 -3.11 6.45
N GLY A 380 24.97 -3.02 6.68
CA GLY A 380 24.13 -4.16 7.10
C GLY A 380 23.73 -5.14 5.99
N SER A 381 23.65 -4.70 4.73
CA SER A 381 23.05 -5.50 3.64
C SER A 381 24.00 -5.82 2.49
N ILE A 382 25.18 -5.19 2.46
CA ILE A 382 26.14 -5.33 1.35
C ILE A 382 26.63 -6.77 1.15
N GLN A 383 26.68 -7.61 2.19
CA GLN A 383 27.11 -9.01 2.04
C GLN A 383 26.09 -9.90 1.29
N ARG A 384 24.79 -9.56 1.31
CA ARG A 384 23.72 -10.41 0.75
C ARG A 384 23.19 -9.94 -0.60
N ASN A 385 23.27 -8.64 -0.87
CA ASN A 385 22.78 -8.03 -2.10
C ASN A 385 23.90 -7.93 -3.15
N PRO A 386 23.64 -7.70 -4.45
CA PRO A 386 24.69 -7.45 -5.45
C PRO A 386 25.32 -6.05 -5.30
N LEU A 387 26.55 -5.83 -5.78
CA LEU A 387 27.22 -4.53 -5.72
C LEU A 387 26.49 -3.45 -6.53
N SER A 388 25.87 -3.82 -7.67
CA SER A 388 25.14 -2.91 -8.57
C SER A 388 24.07 -2.08 -7.86
N ASN A 389 23.42 -2.63 -6.82
CA ASN A 389 22.39 -1.94 -6.05
C ASN A 389 22.93 -0.74 -5.25
N PHE A 390 24.24 -0.70 -4.97
CA PHE A 390 24.87 0.33 -4.14
C PHE A 390 25.69 1.35 -4.95
N LEU A 391 26.00 1.05 -6.22
CA LEU A 391 26.73 1.97 -7.11
C LEU A 391 26.10 3.36 -7.27
N PRO A 392 24.76 3.53 -7.26
CA PRO A 392 24.14 4.86 -7.37
C PRO A 392 24.60 5.85 -6.30
N VAL A 393 25.11 5.38 -5.15
CA VAL A 393 25.63 6.23 -4.07
C VAL A 393 26.85 7.04 -4.52
N LEU A 394 27.63 6.51 -5.48
CA LEU A 394 28.78 7.23 -6.05
C LEU A 394 28.35 8.51 -6.78
N ARG A 395 27.20 8.49 -7.46
CA ARG A 395 26.63 9.68 -8.10
C ARG A 395 26.20 10.73 -7.09
N LEU A 396 25.63 10.30 -5.95
CA LEU A 396 25.33 11.21 -4.84
C LEU A 396 26.60 11.80 -4.22
N TYR A 397 27.67 11.02 -4.12
CA TYR A 397 28.96 11.52 -3.65
C TYR A 397 29.50 12.63 -4.55
N GLU A 398 29.51 12.42 -5.87
CA GLU A 398 29.96 13.42 -6.85
C GLU A 398 29.17 14.74 -6.73
N LEU A 399 27.85 14.63 -6.47
CA LEU A 399 26.99 15.80 -6.30
C LEU A 399 27.24 16.55 -4.98
N LEU A 400 27.35 15.85 -3.86
CA LEU A 400 27.40 16.44 -2.51
C LEU A 400 28.82 16.85 -2.07
N PHE A 401 29.84 16.31 -2.73
CA PHE A 401 31.26 16.57 -2.45
C PHE A 401 32.01 17.01 -3.72
N PRO A 402 31.70 18.19 -4.29
CA PRO A 402 32.22 18.63 -5.60
C PRO A 402 33.75 18.80 -5.59
N GLU A 403 34.49 18.18 -6.50
CA GLU A 403 35.97 18.05 -6.48
C GLU A 403 36.76 19.36 -6.29
N GLN A 404 36.15 20.51 -6.58
CA GLN A 404 36.74 21.85 -6.42
C GLN A 404 36.97 22.26 -4.95
N ASP A 405 36.23 21.68 -3.99
CA ASP A 405 36.40 21.98 -2.56
C ASP A 405 37.68 21.33 -1.98
N PRO A 406 38.31 21.93 -0.96
CA PRO A 406 39.51 21.38 -0.31
C PRO A 406 39.29 19.97 0.28
N PRO A 407 40.36 19.18 0.46
CA PRO A 407 40.28 17.86 1.08
C PRO A 407 39.73 17.98 2.50
N LEU A 408 38.88 17.03 2.89
CA LEU A 408 38.21 17.05 4.19
C LEU A 408 39.24 16.81 5.31
N SER A 409 39.24 17.68 6.32
CA SER A 409 40.07 17.51 7.51
C SER A 409 39.58 16.33 8.37
N VAL A 410 40.47 15.73 9.15
CA VAL A 410 40.08 14.72 10.14
C VAL A 410 39.22 15.41 11.21
N PRO A 411 38.00 14.92 11.48
CA PRO A 411 37.12 15.49 12.48
C PRO A 411 37.56 15.16 13.92
N ASP A 412 37.07 15.91 14.89
CA ASP A 412 37.37 15.68 16.31
C ASP A 412 36.80 14.33 16.77
N PHE A 413 37.71 13.38 17.05
CA PHE A 413 37.39 12.02 17.47
C PHE A 413 36.84 11.92 18.89
N ASN A 414 36.77 13.03 19.65
CA ASN A 414 36.10 13.07 20.95
C ASN A 414 34.60 13.38 20.85
N GLN A 415 34.11 13.76 19.66
CA GLN A 415 32.70 14.05 19.42
C GLN A 415 32.02 12.91 18.66
N PRO A 416 30.76 12.55 18.98
CA PRO A 416 30.05 11.47 18.27
C PRO A 416 29.82 11.79 16.79
N GLN A 417 29.77 13.07 16.42
CA GLN A 417 29.64 13.56 15.05
C GLN A 417 30.74 13.06 14.10
N CYS A 418 31.92 12.72 14.62
CA CYS A 418 33.02 12.19 13.80
C CYS A 418 32.60 10.97 12.97
N THR A 419 31.70 10.13 13.51
CA THR A 419 31.20 8.93 12.84
C THR A 419 30.34 9.25 11.63
N ARG A 420 29.61 10.36 11.68
CA ARG A 420 28.77 10.86 10.58
C ARG A 420 29.62 11.52 9.49
N GLN A 421 30.58 12.34 9.90
CA GLN A 421 31.50 13.01 8.98
C GLN A 421 32.43 12.00 8.25
N MET A 422 32.78 10.88 8.90
CA MET A 422 33.51 9.77 8.27
C MET A 422 32.59 8.76 7.57
N ALA A 423 31.27 8.96 7.52
CA ALA A 423 30.36 7.96 6.95
C ALA A 423 30.67 7.67 5.48
N MET A 424 31.02 8.70 4.70
CA MET A 424 31.31 8.55 3.28
C MET A 424 32.55 7.68 3.03
N ILE A 425 33.62 7.82 3.81
CA ILE A 425 34.80 6.95 3.68
C ILE A 425 34.47 5.52 4.10
N CYS A 426 33.65 5.33 5.13
CA CYS A 426 33.18 4.00 5.52
C CYS A 426 32.39 3.34 4.37
N ILE A 427 31.50 4.08 3.69
CA ILE A 427 30.79 3.57 2.50
C ILE A 427 31.79 3.13 1.43
N TRP A 428 32.79 3.96 1.15
CA TRP A 428 33.81 3.65 0.15
C TRP A 428 34.56 2.35 0.47
N ILE A 429 35.02 2.18 1.72
CA ILE A 429 35.72 0.97 2.19
C ILE A 429 34.85 -0.29 1.99
N HIS A 430 33.55 -0.20 2.28
CA HIS A 430 32.61 -1.31 2.09
C HIS A 430 32.48 -1.71 0.62
N LEU A 431 32.36 -0.73 -0.28
CA LEU A 431 32.24 -1.00 -1.71
C LEU A 431 33.54 -1.58 -2.29
N VAL A 432 34.69 -0.99 -1.93
CA VAL A 432 36.01 -1.47 -2.38
C VAL A 432 36.28 -2.90 -1.90
N LYS A 433 35.92 -3.24 -0.66
CA LYS A 433 36.10 -4.61 -0.15
C LYS A 433 35.23 -5.62 -0.91
N LYS A 434 34.07 -5.21 -1.40
CA LYS A 434 33.15 -6.09 -2.12
C LYS A 434 33.46 -6.25 -3.61
N ALA A 435 33.99 -5.21 -4.27
CA ALA A 435 34.39 -5.28 -5.68
C ALA A 435 35.19 -6.54 -6.09
N PRO A 436 36.25 -6.96 -5.35
CA PRO A 436 37.01 -8.17 -5.71
C PRO A 436 36.20 -9.46 -5.53
N SER A 437 35.21 -9.50 -4.64
CA SER A 437 34.36 -10.69 -4.43
C SER A 437 33.39 -10.95 -5.59
N GLU A 438 33.06 -9.94 -6.39
CA GLU A 438 32.16 -10.05 -7.56
C GLU A 438 32.93 -10.07 -8.90
N GLN A 439 34.25 -10.29 -8.90
CA GLN A 439 35.11 -10.36 -10.10
C GLN A 439 34.97 -9.17 -11.07
N THR A 440 34.66 -7.97 -10.56
CA THR A 440 34.74 -6.77 -11.37
C THR A 440 36.21 -6.38 -11.51
N ASN A 441 36.75 -6.36 -12.74
CA ASN A 441 38.13 -5.93 -13.06
C ASN A 441 38.42 -4.44 -12.77
N LEU A 442 37.61 -3.78 -11.93
CA LEU A 442 37.68 -2.37 -11.62
C LEU A 442 38.53 -2.18 -10.35
N ILE A 443 39.73 -1.63 -10.53
CA ILE A 443 40.51 -1.08 -9.41
C ILE A 443 39.89 0.28 -9.08
N TRP A 444 39.32 0.42 -7.88
CA TRP A 444 38.75 1.68 -7.42
C TRP A 444 39.75 2.44 -6.54
N PRO A 445 40.43 3.47 -7.06
CA PRO A 445 41.29 4.30 -6.25
C PRO A 445 40.48 5.11 -5.23
N VAL A 446 41.04 5.36 -4.06
CA VAL A 446 40.39 6.21 -3.04
C VAL A 446 40.35 7.66 -3.55
N PRO A 447 39.18 8.34 -3.53
CA PRO A 447 39.07 9.73 -3.96
C PRO A 447 40.02 10.65 -3.17
N SER A 448 40.61 11.63 -3.86
CA SER A 448 41.60 12.56 -3.28
C SER A 448 41.08 13.26 -2.02
N LYS A 449 39.78 13.61 -2.00
CA LYS A 449 39.10 14.25 -0.86
C LYS A 449 38.99 13.38 0.40
N LEU A 450 38.81 12.08 0.23
CA LEU A 450 38.64 11.13 1.32
C LEU A 450 39.96 10.49 1.75
N ARG A 451 41.05 10.80 1.04
CA ARG A 451 42.37 10.22 1.26
C ARG A 451 42.88 10.43 2.68
N VAL A 452 42.71 11.63 3.23
CA VAL A 452 43.14 11.95 4.61
C VAL A 452 42.36 11.12 5.63
N HIS A 453 41.05 10.95 5.44
CA HIS A 453 40.23 10.10 6.32
C HIS A 453 40.62 8.63 6.20
N HIS A 454 40.88 8.16 4.98
CA HIS A 454 41.31 6.79 4.73
C HIS A 454 42.67 6.50 5.37
N GLU A 455 43.65 7.38 5.16
CA GLU A 455 44.97 7.28 5.77
C GLU A 455 44.82 7.28 7.30
N PHE A 456 44.03 8.17 7.89
CA PHE A 456 43.75 8.16 9.33
C PHE A 456 43.19 6.81 9.82
N LEU A 457 42.16 6.27 9.16
CA LEU A 457 41.59 4.96 9.51
C LEU A 457 42.59 3.82 9.37
N GLN A 458 43.49 3.87 8.38
CA GLN A 458 44.56 2.88 8.21
C GLN A 458 45.61 2.98 9.30
N HIS A 459 46.00 4.19 9.72
CA HIS A 459 46.94 4.39 10.84
C HIS A 459 46.34 3.94 12.18
N LEU A 460 45.01 4.02 12.33
CA LEU A 460 44.30 3.52 13.51
C LEU A 460 44.19 2.00 13.57
N VAL A 461 44.35 1.28 12.46
CA VAL A 461 44.41 -0.18 12.48
C VAL A 461 45.76 -0.58 13.09
N PRO A 462 45.79 -1.20 14.27
CA PRO A 462 47.05 -1.53 14.93
C PRO A 462 47.85 -2.54 14.10
N PRO A 463 49.20 -2.42 14.06
CA PRO A 463 50.04 -3.50 13.57
C PRO A 463 49.80 -4.77 14.41
N ASN A 464 49.98 -5.96 13.83
CA ASN A 464 49.81 -7.25 14.50
C ASN A 464 50.62 -7.27 15.82
N ASN A 465 49.96 -6.95 16.95
CA ASN A 465 50.32 -7.17 18.38
C ASN A 465 50.00 -5.99 19.34
N ALA A 466 49.46 -4.85 18.90
CA ALA A 466 49.02 -3.79 19.84
C ALA A 466 47.59 -4.01 20.35
N ALA A 467 47.39 -3.97 21.67
CA ALA A 467 46.08 -4.06 22.31
C ALA A 467 45.31 -2.74 22.13
N LEU A 468 44.12 -2.80 21.52
CA LEU A 468 43.17 -1.69 21.48
C LEU A 468 42.38 -1.70 22.80
N SER A 469 42.33 -0.56 23.49
CA SER A 469 41.50 -0.38 24.68
C SER A 469 40.54 0.79 24.45
N MET A 470 39.35 0.71 25.03
CA MET A 470 38.38 1.80 24.98
C MET A 470 38.92 3.02 25.74
N GLY A 471 39.15 4.12 25.03
CA GLY A 471 39.36 5.45 25.59
C GLY A 471 38.06 6.23 25.71
N ASN A 472 38.16 7.52 26.04
CA ASN A 472 37.03 8.47 26.01
C ASN A 472 36.69 8.92 24.57
N ASP A 473 37.26 8.28 23.55
CA ASP A 473 37.21 8.66 22.15
C ASP A 473 36.42 7.66 21.29
N TYR A 474 35.96 8.12 20.12
CA TYR A 474 35.11 7.34 19.20
C TYR A 474 35.92 6.54 18.17
N ARG A 475 37.24 6.37 18.35
CA ARG A 475 38.12 5.69 17.39
C ARG A 475 37.73 4.24 17.14
N ILE A 476 37.36 3.51 18.20
CA ILE A 476 36.92 2.12 18.09
C ILE A 476 35.58 2.03 17.35
N ALA A 477 34.66 2.97 17.60
CA ALA A 477 33.40 3.04 16.86
C ALA A 477 33.65 3.28 15.36
N LEU A 478 34.59 4.17 15.01
CA LEU A 478 35.00 4.41 13.62
C LEU A 478 35.56 3.15 12.96
N LEU A 479 36.45 2.41 13.63
CA LEU A 479 37.00 1.16 13.11
C LEU A 479 35.92 0.08 12.93
N CYS A 480 35.01 -0.06 13.90
CA CYS A 480 33.86 -0.95 13.77
C CYS A 480 33.00 -0.57 12.57
N ASN A 481 32.71 0.71 12.37
CA ASN A 481 31.86 1.19 11.29
C ASN A 481 32.51 1.07 9.91
N ALA A 482 33.82 1.25 9.80
CA ALA A 482 34.56 1.19 8.54
C ALA A 482 34.82 -0.25 8.08
N TYR A 483 35.16 -1.14 9.01
CA TYR A 483 35.64 -2.48 8.71
C TYR A 483 34.68 -3.59 9.10
N SER A 484 33.41 -3.29 9.39
CA SER A 484 32.42 -4.27 9.90
C SER A 484 32.26 -5.53 9.03
N THR A 485 32.48 -5.41 7.73
CA THR A 485 32.39 -6.51 6.75
C THR A 485 33.71 -7.20 6.46
N ASN A 486 34.82 -6.75 7.07
CA ASN A 486 36.14 -7.31 6.90
C ASN A 486 36.59 -8.08 8.15
N GLN A 487 36.50 -9.41 8.10
CA GLN A 487 36.76 -10.27 9.26
C GLN A 487 38.17 -10.07 9.87
N ASP A 488 39.18 -9.78 9.04
CA ASP A 488 40.57 -9.62 9.47
C ASP A 488 40.78 -8.40 10.37
N TYR A 489 40.09 -7.30 10.06
CA TYR A 489 40.22 -6.03 10.79
C TYR A 489 39.10 -5.79 11.79
N PHE A 490 37.96 -6.49 11.67
CA PHE A 490 36.79 -6.27 12.53
C PHE A 490 36.88 -6.95 13.91
N SER A 491 37.55 -8.11 13.98
CA SER A 491 37.62 -8.92 15.20
C SER A 491 38.23 -8.16 16.38
N LYS A 492 39.31 -7.40 16.16
CA LYS A 492 40.04 -6.63 17.19
C LYS A 492 39.21 -5.48 17.80
N PRO A 493 38.65 -4.53 17.02
CA PRO A 493 37.86 -3.44 17.60
C PRO A 493 36.56 -3.95 18.23
N MET A 494 35.94 -5.00 17.68
CA MET A 494 34.78 -5.64 18.30
C MET A 494 35.14 -6.32 19.63
N ALA A 495 36.28 -7.01 19.69
CA ALA A 495 36.77 -7.60 20.94
C ALA A 495 37.01 -6.53 22.02
N ALA A 496 37.60 -5.39 21.67
CA ALA A 496 37.81 -4.29 22.62
C ALA A 496 36.49 -3.76 23.21
N LEU A 497 35.44 -3.61 22.40
CA LEU A 497 34.10 -3.24 22.88
C LEU A 497 33.52 -4.31 23.82
N VAL A 498 33.66 -5.58 23.44
CA VAL A 498 33.12 -6.71 24.20
C VAL A 498 33.85 -6.89 25.53
N GLU A 499 35.18 -6.75 25.56
CA GLU A 499 35.99 -6.82 26.78
C GLU A 499 35.64 -5.71 27.77
N THR A 500 35.27 -4.52 27.28
CA THR A 500 34.84 -3.40 28.13
C THR A 500 33.57 -3.74 28.93
N ILE A 501 32.65 -4.52 28.36
CA ILE A 501 31.39 -4.90 29.00
C ILE A 501 31.45 -6.27 29.72
N GLN A 502 32.35 -7.18 29.31
CA GLN A 502 32.51 -8.51 29.91
C GLN A 502 33.56 -8.53 31.03
N GLY A 503 34.56 -7.67 30.95
CA GLY A 503 35.76 -7.72 31.79
C GLY A 503 36.81 -8.64 31.15
N GLY A 504 38.07 -8.20 31.14
CA GLY A 504 39.17 -9.01 30.65
C GLY A 504 39.44 -10.23 31.55
N PRO A 505 40.13 -11.27 31.03
CA PRO A 505 40.41 -12.52 31.78
C PRO A 505 41.28 -12.32 33.04
N LYS A 506 41.87 -11.13 33.22
CA LYS A 506 42.73 -10.76 34.36
C LYS A 506 42.05 -9.83 35.39
N SER A 507 40.81 -9.42 35.14
CA SER A 507 40.09 -8.47 35.99
C SER A 507 39.30 -9.20 37.07
N THR A 508 39.60 -8.96 38.35
CA THR A 508 38.94 -9.60 39.50
C THR A 508 37.57 -9.01 39.85
N THR A 509 37.21 -7.84 39.28
CA THR A 509 35.93 -7.16 39.52
C THR A 509 35.12 -7.06 38.23
N PRO A 510 33.84 -7.48 38.21
CA PRO A 510 33.02 -7.37 37.01
C PRO A 510 32.80 -5.89 36.65
N PRO A 511 32.85 -5.53 35.35
CA PRO A 511 32.65 -4.15 34.92
C PRO A 511 31.22 -3.68 35.22
N THR A 512 31.11 -2.47 35.76
CA THR A 512 29.84 -1.84 36.16
C THR A 512 29.38 -0.74 35.21
N ALA A 513 30.28 -0.16 34.42
CA ALA A 513 29.97 0.91 33.48
C ALA A 513 29.51 0.35 32.11
N PRO A 514 28.23 0.53 31.71
CA PRO A 514 27.74 0.10 30.39
C PRO A 514 28.20 1.05 29.28
N LEU A 515 28.11 0.60 28.02
CA LEU A 515 28.31 1.50 26.87
C LEU A 515 27.22 2.58 26.86
N SER A 516 27.63 3.84 26.70
CA SER A 516 26.70 4.97 26.64
C SER A 516 25.83 4.92 25.38
N MET A 517 24.63 5.51 25.45
CA MET A 517 23.75 5.61 24.27
C MET A 517 24.43 6.35 23.12
N ALA A 518 25.23 7.40 23.41
CA ALA A 518 25.98 8.12 22.38
C ALA A 518 26.98 7.22 21.62
N VAL A 519 27.65 6.30 22.32
CA VAL A 519 28.54 5.32 21.66
C VAL A 519 27.73 4.33 20.83
N LEU A 520 26.63 3.81 21.36
CA LEU A 520 25.77 2.88 20.64
C LEU A 520 25.15 3.53 19.39
N ASP A 521 24.66 4.76 19.48
CA ASP A 521 24.12 5.54 18.35
C ASP A 521 25.17 5.86 17.30
N SER A 522 26.44 5.91 17.70
CA SER A 522 27.59 6.09 16.81
C SER A 522 28.05 4.78 16.15
N LEU A 523 27.44 3.64 16.44
CA LEU A 523 27.72 2.37 15.77
C LEU A 523 26.73 2.11 14.63
N THR A 524 27.22 1.54 13.54
CA THR A 524 26.36 1.07 12.46
C THR A 524 25.49 -0.11 12.90
N VAL A 525 24.33 -0.31 12.25
CA VAL A 525 23.44 -1.45 12.51
C VAL A 525 24.20 -2.78 12.43
N HIS A 526 25.11 -2.95 11.47
CA HIS A 526 25.92 -4.18 11.36
C HIS A 526 26.83 -4.40 12.57
N SER A 527 27.47 -3.33 13.06
CA SER A 527 28.30 -3.38 14.27
C SER A 527 27.46 -3.70 15.50
N LYS A 528 26.27 -3.10 15.64
CA LYS A 528 25.31 -3.41 16.71
C LYS A 528 24.82 -4.87 16.65
N MET A 529 24.46 -5.37 15.46
CA MET A 529 24.06 -6.77 15.24
C MET A 529 25.16 -7.74 15.68
N SER A 530 26.41 -7.44 15.32
CA SER A 530 27.58 -8.23 15.70
C SER A 530 27.83 -8.20 17.21
N LEU A 531 27.66 -7.03 17.85
CA LEU A 531 27.78 -6.87 19.30
C LEU A 531 26.69 -7.67 20.04
N ILE A 532 25.43 -7.60 19.59
CA ILE A 532 24.33 -8.43 20.12
C ILE A 532 24.66 -9.91 20.00
N HIS A 533 25.11 -10.36 18.82
CA HIS A 533 25.46 -11.76 18.59
C HIS A 533 26.58 -12.23 19.53
N SER A 534 27.63 -11.41 19.71
CA SER A 534 28.74 -11.69 20.63
C SER A 534 28.27 -11.81 22.09
N ILE A 535 27.39 -10.89 22.54
CA ILE A 535 26.80 -10.92 23.89
C ILE A 535 25.96 -12.20 24.06
N VAL A 536 25.02 -12.46 23.15
CA VAL A 536 24.13 -13.63 23.21
C VAL A 536 24.92 -14.93 23.21
N THR A 537 25.94 -15.05 22.36
CA THR A 537 26.82 -16.23 22.31
C THR A 537 27.56 -16.44 23.63
N HIS A 538 28.05 -15.37 24.25
CA HIS A 538 28.72 -15.44 25.55
C HIS A 538 27.75 -15.87 26.66
N VAL A 539 26.55 -15.30 26.72
CA VAL A 539 25.52 -15.68 27.71
C VAL A 539 25.13 -17.14 27.56
N ILE A 540 24.93 -17.65 26.33
CA ILE A 540 24.62 -19.06 26.08
C ILE A 540 25.77 -19.96 26.54
N LYS A 541 27.03 -19.60 26.25
CA LYS A 541 28.20 -20.36 26.70
C LYS A 541 28.29 -20.42 28.22
N LEU A 542 28.06 -19.32 28.92
CA LEU A 542 28.05 -19.29 30.39
C LEU A 542 26.92 -20.15 30.96
N ALA A 543 25.72 -20.08 30.38
CA ALA A 543 24.58 -20.87 30.79
C ALA A 543 24.84 -22.38 30.62
N GLN A 544 25.44 -22.79 29.50
CA GLN A 544 25.82 -24.18 29.24
C GLN A 544 26.97 -24.67 30.13
N ALA A 545 27.93 -23.80 30.44
CA ALA A 545 29.08 -24.13 31.30
C ALA A 545 28.69 -24.29 32.79
N LYS A 546 27.48 -23.87 33.19
CA LYS A 546 26.98 -23.92 34.57
C LYS A 546 27.96 -23.33 35.59
N SER A 547 28.71 -22.28 35.20
CA SER A 547 29.84 -21.78 35.99
C SER A 547 29.44 -21.07 37.29
N GLY A 548 28.14 -20.86 37.53
CA GLY A 548 27.61 -20.20 38.73
C GLY A 548 27.97 -18.71 38.85
N LEU A 549 28.79 -18.18 37.93
CA LEU A 549 29.18 -16.77 37.89
C LEU A 549 28.03 -15.92 37.33
N PRO A 550 27.63 -14.84 38.03
CA PRO A 550 26.63 -13.91 37.51
C PRO A 550 27.17 -13.13 36.31
N LEU A 551 26.27 -12.69 35.43
CA LEU A 551 26.61 -11.81 34.32
C LEU A 551 27.11 -10.45 34.83
N ALA A 552 28.06 -9.85 34.12
CA ALA A 552 28.54 -8.51 34.44
C ALA A 552 27.40 -7.47 34.32
N PRO A 553 27.24 -6.54 35.29
CA PRO A 553 26.20 -5.52 35.23
C PRO A 553 26.26 -4.66 33.97
N ALA A 554 27.47 -4.28 33.53
CA ALA A 554 27.67 -3.52 32.29
C ALA A 554 27.17 -4.26 31.04
N LEU A 555 27.30 -5.58 31.00
CA LEU A 555 26.83 -6.41 29.89
C LEU A 555 25.31 -6.41 29.80
N VAL A 556 24.62 -6.66 30.93
CA VAL A 556 23.15 -6.72 30.96
C VAL A 556 22.55 -5.36 30.60
N GLU A 557 23.09 -4.28 31.14
CA GLU A 557 22.63 -2.92 30.86
C GLU A 557 22.98 -2.44 29.44
N THR A 558 24.10 -2.88 28.87
CA THR A 558 24.41 -2.60 27.45
C THR A 558 23.49 -3.41 26.52
N TYR A 559 23.21 -4.66 26.87
CA TYR A 559 22.31 -5.52 26.10
C TYR A 559 20.88 -4.98 26.11
N SER A 560 20.38 -4.49 27.24
CA SER A 560 19.06 -3.86 27.32
C SER A 560 18.96 -2.63 26.41
N ARG A 561 19.97 -1.75 26.40
CA ARG A 561 20.02 -0.60 25.49
C ARG A 561 20.00 -1.02 24.01
N LEU A 562 20.70 -2.09 23.66
CA LEU A 562 20.72 -2.63 22.30
C LEU A 562 19.36 -3.20 21.86
N LEU A 563 18.56 -3.73 22.79
CA LEU A 563 17.22 -4.27 22.49
C LEU A 563 16.19 -3.16 22.18
N VAL A 564 16.46 -1.89 22.49
CA VAL A 564 15.59 -0.75 22.18
C VAL A 564 15.57 -0.44 20.68
N TYR A 565 16.64 -0.75 19.95
CA TYR A 565 16.74 -0.47 18.51
C TYR A 565 15.81 -1.35 17.69
N THR A 566 14.70 -0.78 17.24
CA THR A 566 13.66 -1.47 16.48
C THR A 566 14.13 -1.92 15.10
N GLU A 567 15.18 -1.34 14.52
CA GLU A 567 15.79 -1.82 13.27
C GLU A 567 16.52 -3.17 13.42
N ILE A 568 16.82 -3.61 14.66
CA ILE A 568 17.47 -4.90 14.97
C ILE A 568 16.48 -5.89 15.60
N GLU A 569 15.17 -5.67 15.45
CA GLU A 569 14.10 -6.47 16.08
C GLU A 569 14.32 -8.00 15.96
N SER A 570 14.77 -8.48 14.79
CA SER A 570 14.96 -9.91 14.50
C SER A 570 16.02 -10.59 15.37
N LEU A 571 17.20 -9.98 15.53
CA LEU A 571 18.29 -10.50 16.37
C LEU A 571 18.20 -10.00 17.81
N GLY A 572 17.48 -8.88 18.04
CA GLY A 572 17.23 -8.28 19.33
C GLY A 572 16.06 -8.95 20.05
N ILE A 573 14.92 -8.27 20.17
CA ILE A 573 13.80 -8.70 21.01
C ILE A 573 13.23 -10.06 20.58
N LYS A 574 13.09 -10.32 19.27
CA LYS A 574 12.59 -11.60 18.76
C LYS A 574 13.52 -12.75 19.13
N GLY A 575 14.83 -12.56 18.92
CA GLY A 575 15.88 -13.51 19.30
C GLY A 575 15.96 -13.73 20.82
N PHE A 576 15.79 -12.66 21.60
CA PHE A 576 15.74 -12.72 23.07
C PHE A 576 14.64 -13.67 23.56
N ILE A 577 13.40 -13.46 23.09
CA ILE A 577 12.22 -14.22 23.54
C ILE A 577 12.19 -15.64 22.95
N SER A 578 12.53 -15.79 21.67
CA SER A 578 12.34 -17.06 20.95
C SER A 578 13.57 -17.98 21.00
N GLN A 579 14.77 -17.45 21.23
CA GLN A 579 16.01 -18.24 21.20
C GLN A 579 16.77 -18.20 22.53
N LEU A 580 17.11 -17.02 23.03
CA LEU A 580 17.95 -16.89 24.23
C LEU A 580 17.24 -17.43 25.47
N LEU A 581 16.02 -16.94 25.76
CA LEU A 581 15.27 -17.33 26.95
C LEU A 581 14.98 -18.85 27.00
N PRO A 582 14.52 -19.50 25.92
CA PRO A 582 14.30 -20.95 25.92
C PRO A 582 15.60 -21.76 26.04
N THR A 583 16.71 -21.27 25.49
CA THR A 583 18.01 -21.96 25.57
C THR A 583 18.57 -21.91 26.99
N VAL A 584 18.51 -20.74 27.65
CA VAL A 584 18.91 -20.57 29.04
C VAL A 584 18.05 -21.44 29.96
N TYR A 585 16.74 -21.48 29.71
CA TYR A 585 15.82 -22.35 30.43
C TYR A 585 16.16 -23.84 30.28
N LYS A 586 16.38 -24.32 29.05
CA LYS A 586 16.79 -25.72 28.78
C LYS A 586 18.12 -26.10 29.43
N SER A 587 19.03 -25.14 29.61
CA SER A 587 20.31 -25.37 30.29
C SER A 587 20.23 -25.39 31.82
N HIS A 588 19.05 -25.11 32.39
CA HIS A 588 18.81 -24.95 33.84
C HIS A 588 19.71 -23.90 34.52
N ALA A 589 20.03 -22.83 33.80
CA ALA A 589 20.82 -21.70 34.32
C ALA A 589 19.90 -20.67 35.00
N TRP A 590 19.42 -20.98 36.21
CA TRP A 590 18.42 -20.19 36.93
C TRP A 590 18.86 -18.75 37.27
N ALA A 591 20.12 -18.56 37.66
CA ALA A 591 20.65 -17.23 37.96
C ALA A 591 20.69 -16.33 36.71
N THR A 592 21.12 -16.87 35.58
CA THR A 592 21.09 -16.17 34.29
C THR A 592 19.65 -15.85 33.89
N LEU A 593 18.73 -16.81 34.02
CA LEU A 593 17.31 -16.58 33.74
C LEU A 593 16.74 -15.44 34.59
N TYR A 594 17.00 -15.43 35.90
CA TYR A 594 16.59 -14.36 36.81
C TYR A 594 17.06 -12.98 36.30
N THR A 595 18.35 -12.85 35.95
CA THR A 595 18.88 -11.58 35.44
C THR A 595 18.23 -11.12 34.12
N LEU A 596 17.86 -12.05 33.23
CA LEU A 596 17.20 -11.72 31.96
C LEU A 596 15.74 -11.27 32.18
N LEU A 597 15.02 -11.89 33.11
CA LEU A 597 13.65 -11.49 33.46
C LEU A 597 13.62 -10.15 34.20
N GLU A 598 14.57 -9.92 35.10
CA GLU A 598 14.75 -8.63 35.77
C GLU A 598 15.08 -7.52 34.76
N MET A 599 16.04 -7.78 33.86
CA MET A 599 16.37 -6.85 32.78
C MET A 599 15.12 -6.50 31.95
N PHE A 600 14.32 -7.50 31.59
CA PHE A 600 13.09 -7.26 30.85
C PHE A 600 12.11 -6.37 31.63
N SER A 601 11.89 -6.67 32.92
CA SER A 601 10.93 -5.96 33.77
C SER A 601 11.28 -4.51 34.08
N TYR A 602 12.58 -4.16 34.14
CA TYR A 602 13.03 -2.84 34.62
C TYR A 602 13.73 -1.98 33.56
N ARG A 603 14.08 -2.53 32.39
CA ARG A 603 14.82 -1.80 31.36
C ARG A 603 14.13 -1.76 30.00
N MET A 604 13.14 -2.61 29.75
CA MET A 604 12.40 -2.57 28.49
C MET A 604 11.20 -1.64 28.56
N HIS A 605 11.06 -0.75 27.59
CA HIS A 605 9.97 0.23 27.54
C HIS A 605 8.98 -0.07 26.39
N HIS A 606 9.45 -0.01 25.14
CA HIS A 606 8.62 -0.22 23.95
C HIS A 606 8.84 -1.63 23.38
N ILE A 607 7.93 -2.55 23.71
CA ILE A 607 7.91 -3.91 23.15
C ILE A 607 6.54 -4.16 22.53
N HIS A 608 6.53 -4.69 21.32
CA HIS A 608 5.27 -5.00 20.65
C HIS A 608 4.41 -5.99 21.46
N PRO A 609 3.07 -5.83 21.45
CA PRO A 609 2.16 -6.63 22.26
C PRO A 609 2.29 -8.14 22.06
N HIS A 610 2.44 -8.60 20.82
CA HIS A 610 2.61 -10.02 20.52
C HIS A 610 3.84 -10.65 21.20
N TYR A 611 4.95 -9.91 21.33
CA TYR A 611 6.14 -10.37 22.06
C TYR A 611 5.89 -10.43 23.57
N ARG A 612 5.12 -9.48 24.13
CA ARG A 612 4.72 -9.50 25.54
C ARG A 612 3.86 -10.73 25.85
N VAL A 613 2.90 -11.04 25.00
CA VAL A 613 2.03 -12.23 25.13
C VAL A 613 2.83 -13.52 24.96
N GLN A 614 3.77 -13.58 24.01
CA GLN A 614 4.65 -14.73 23.84
C GLN A 614 5.51 -14.97 25.10
N LEU A 615 6.07 -13.91 25.69
CA LEU A 615 6.83 -14.01 26.93
C LEU A 615 5.93 -14.45 28.10
N LEU A 616 4.72 -13.91 28.22
CA LEU A 616 3.75 -14.30 29.24
C LEU A 616 3.45 -15.81 29.18
N SER A 617 3.27 -16.35 27.98
CA SER A 617 3.07 -17.79 27.78
C SER A 617 4.28 -18.61 28.25
N HIS A 618 5.50 -18.16 27.93
CA HIS A 618 6.71 -18.80 28.45
C HIS A 618 6.78 -18.75 29.99
N LEU A 619 6.40 -17.63 30.63
CA LEU A 619 6.42 -17.51 32.08
C LEU A 619 5.43 -18.45 32.77
N HIS A 620 4.21 -18.59 32.23
CA HIS A 620 3.23 -19.54 32.76
C HIS A 620 3.71 -20.99 32.63
N SER A 621 4.33 -21.36 31.51
CA SER A 621 4.93 -22.68 31.34
C SER A 621 6.09 -22.92 32.32
N LEU A 622 6.81 -21.86 32.69
CA LEU A 622 7.98 -21.92 33.57
C LEU A 622 7.59 -22.03 35.05
N ALA A 623 6.53 -21.32 35.47
CA ALA A 623 5.99 -21.38 36.82
C ALA A 623 5.46 -22.78 37.16
N ALA A 624 4.90 -23.51 36.19
CA ALA A 624 4.36 -24.85 36.40
C ALA A 624 5.42 -25.94 36.67
N VAL A 625 6.72 -25.64 36.62
CA VAL A 625 7.79 -26.64 36.81
C VAL A 625 8.29 -26.68 38.26
N PRO A 626 8.24 -27.84 38.95
CA PRO A 626 8.58 -27.98 40.37
C PRO A 626 10.03 -27.60 40.75
N GLN A 627 10.95 -27.57 39.79
CA GLN A 627 12.37 -27.22 40.02
C GLN A 627 12.62 -25.70 40.01
N ALA A 628 11.63 -24.88 39.62
CA ALA A 628 11.70 -23.42 39.69
C ALA A 628 11.39 -22.86 41.10
N ASN A 629 11.20 -23.73 42.10
CA ASN A 629 10.73 -23.41 43.46
C ASN A 629 11.74 -22.68 44.36
N GLN A 630 12.75 -22.03 43.77
CA GLN A 630 13.55 -21.05 44.48
C GLN A 630 12.68 -19.81 44.69
N THR A 631 12.48 -19.40 45.95
CA THR A 631 11.58 -18.30 46.34
C THR A 631 11.85 -17.01 45.54
N GLN A 632 13.11 -16.73 45.23
CA GLN A 632 13.51 -15.56 44.43
C GLN A 632 13.12 -15.67 42.94
N LEU A 633 13.23 -16.86 42.35
CA LEU A 633 12.88 -17.07 40.94
C LEU A 633 11.36 -17.07 40.75
N HIS A 634 10.62 -17.73 41.65
CA HIS A 634 9.15 -17.72 41.63
C HIS A 634 8.61 -16.28 41.73
N LEU A 635 9.12 -15.48 42.67
CA LEU A 635 8.75 -14.08 42.82
C LEU A 635 9.08 -13.25 41.56
N CYS A 636 10.24 -13.50 40.94
CA CYS A 636 10.64 -12.81 39.71
C CYS A 636 9.70 -13.13 38.54
N VAL A 637 9.34 -14.40 38.36
CA VAL A 637 8.43 -14.86 37.31
C VAL A 637 7.05 -14.25 37.49
N GLU A 638 6.49 -14.30 38.70
CA GLU A 638 5.18 -13.76 39.01
C GLU A 638 5.15 -12.22 38.88
N SER A 639 6.17 -11.53 39.39
CA SER A 639 6.28 -10.07 39.25
C SER A 639 6.41 -9.63 37.79
N THR A 640 7.18 -10.37 36.98
CA THR A 640 7.33 -10.09 35.55
C THR A 640 6.01 -10.32 34.81
N ALA A 641 5.32 -11.43 35.09
CA ALA A 641 4.01 -11.72 34.50
C ALA A 641 2.97 -10.65 34.87
N LEU A 642 2.95 -10.20 36.12
CA LEU A 642 2.05 -9.13 36.58
C LEU A 642 2.30 -7.81 35.82
N ARG A 643 3.58 -7.43 35.61
CA ARG A 643 3.93 -6.23 34.82
C ARG A 643 3.55 -6.36 33.36
N LEU A 644 3.70 -7.56 32.78
CA LEU A 644 3.28 -7.83 31.40
C LEU A 644 1.77 -7.66 31.26
N ILE A 645 0.98 -8.28 32.13
CA ILE A 645 -0.48 -8.21 32.11
C ILE A 645 -0.96 -6.76 32.30
N THR A 646 -0.48 -6.10 33.35
CA THR A 646 -0.89 -4.70 33.66
C THR A 646 -0.37 -3.69 32.64
N GLY A 647 0.73 -3.99 31.95
CA GLY A 647 1.34 -3.15 30.93
C GLY A 647 0.73 -3.26 29.53
N LEU A 648 -0.23 -4.16 29.29
CA LEU A 648 -0.94 -4.23 27.99
C LEU A 648 -1.82 -2.99 27.79
N GLY A 649 -1.71 -2.34 26.63
CA GLY A 649 -2.57 -1.20 26.27
C GLY A 649 -4.01 -1.64 26.02
N SER A 650 -4.99 -0.76 26.29
CA SER A 650 -6.42 -1.12 26.16
C SER A 650 -6.79 -1.58 24.74
N GLY A 651 -6.26 -0.94 23.70
CA GLY A 651 -6.47 -1.37 22.32
C GLY A 651 -5.76 -2.69 21.99
N GLU A 652 -4.67 -3.03 22.68
CA GLU A 652 -3.80 -4.18 22.34
C GLU A 652 -4.36 -5.52 22.83
N VAL A 653 -5.20 -5.48 23.87
CA VAL A 653 -5.71 -6.66 24.56
C VAL A 653 -6.59 -7.52 23.64
N GLN A 654 -7.57 -6.92 22.96
CA GLN A 654 -8.48 -7.66 22.10
C GLN A 654 -7.78 -8.38 20.93
N PRO A 655 -7.00 -7.70 20.07
CA PRO A 655 -6.39 -8.33 18.89
C PRO A 655 -5.42 -9.45 19.29
N GLU A 656 -4.57 -9.23 20.30
CA GLU A 656 -3.57 -10.22 20.67
C GLU A 656 -4.15 -11.43 21.41
N LEU A 657 -5.11 -11.23 22.31
CA LEU A 657 -5.68 -12.34 23.06
C LEU A 657 -6.66 -13.17 22.22
N SER A 658 -7.32 -12.55 21.23
CA SER A 658 -8.22 -13.28 20.32
C SER A 658 -7.50 -14.40 19.54
N ARG A 659 -6.22 -14.24 19.24
CA ARG A 659 -5.40 -15.26 18.56
C ARG A 659 -5.27 -16.55 19.37
N PHE A 660 -5.48 -16.50 20.69
CA PHE A 660 -5.35 -17.64 21.61
C PHE A 660 -6.71 -18.22 22.03
N LEU A 661 -7.81 -17.82 21.39
CA LEU A 661 -9.16 -18.37 21.66
C LEU A 661 -9.24 -19.91 21.49
N GLY A 662 -8.43 -20.47 20.58
CA GLY A 662 -8.38 -21.91 20.34
C GLY A 662 -7.63 -22.72 21.40
N ASP A 663 -6.71 -22.08 22.17
CA ASP A 663 -5.88 -22.78 23.15
C ASP A 663 -5.50 -21.84 24.33
N SER A 664 -6.51 -21.47 25.12
CA SER A 664 -6.42 -20.48 26.20
C SER A 664 -5.55 -20.90 27.38
N LYS A 665 -5.21 -22.18 27.50
CA LYS A 665 -4.38 -22.73 28.58
C LYS A 665 -2.97 -22.14 28.62
N ASN A 666 -2.49 -21.66 27.47
CA ASN A 666 -1.16 -21.07 27.35
C ASN A 666 -1.09 -19.61 27.83
N LEU A 667 -2.25 -18.97 28.03
CA LEU A 667 -2.37 -17.57 28.44
C LEU A 667 -2.73 -17.42 29.93
N VAL A 668 -3.43 -18.41 30.49
CA VAL A 668 -3.94 -18.38 31.86
C VAL A 668 -2.95 -19.08 32.80
N SER A 669 -2.75 -18.53 33.99
CA SER A 669 -1.94 -19.19 35.03
C SER A 669 -2.71 -20.37 35.63
N ALA A 670 -2.05 -21.53 35.75
CA ALA A 670 -2.67 -22.72 36.36
C ALA A 670 -2.69 -22.64 37.91
N GLU A 671 -1.74 -21.94 38.52
CA GLU A 671 -1.51 -21.98 39.98
C GLU A 671 -1.73 -20.63 40.69
N SER A 672 -1.50 -19.49 40.02
CA SER A 672 -1.62 -18.15 40.63
C SER A 672 -2.97 -17.50 40.34
N GLU A 673 -3.81 -17.33 41.37
CA GLU A 673 -5.11 -16.67 41.29
C GLU A 673 -4.96 -15.18 40.98
N GLU A 674 -3.96 -14.53 41.58
CA GLU A 674 -3.70 -13.10 41.50
C GLU A 674 -3.40 -12.66 40.06
N LEU A 675 -2.58 -13.43 39.33
CA LEU A 675 -2.30 -13.16 37.92
C LEU A 675 -3.56 -13.25 37.06
N ASN A 676 -4.42 -14.24 37.33
CA ASN A 676 -5.68 -14.40 36.61
C ASN A 676 -6.65 -13.26 36.93
N ARG A 677 -6.72 -12.80 38.18
CA ARG A 677 -7.51 -11.62 38.57
C ARG A 677 -7.00 -10.34 37.90
N ALA A 678 -5.68 -10.14 37.86
CA ALA A 678 -5.08 -9.02 37.15
C ALA A 678 -5.40 -9.05 35.66
N LEU A 679 -5.43 -10.23 35.03
CA LEU A 679 -5.82 -10.40 33.63
C LEU A 679 -7.29 -10.03 33.43
N VAL A 680 -8.20 -10.48 34.31
CA VAL A 680 -9.63 -10.10 34.27
C VAL A 680 -9.82 -8.58 34.43
N LEU A 681 -9.12 -7.94 35.37
CA LEU A 681 -9.18 -6.49 35.53
C LEU A 681 -8.65 -5.74 34.30
N THR A 682 -7.60 -6.28 33.66
CA THR A 682 -7.04 -5.71 32.43
C THR A 682 -8.02 -5.84 31.27
N LEU A 683 -8.69 -6.99 31.14
CA LEU A 683 -9.77 -7.20 30.18
C LEU A 683 -10.92 -6.22 30.41
N ALA A 684 -11.39 -6.07 31.65
CA ALA A 684 -12.47 -5.16 32.01
C ALA A 684 -12.14 -3.69 31.70
N ARG A 685 -10.90 -3.26 31.97
CA ARG A 685 -10.42 -1.93 31.56
C ARG A 685 -10.37 -1.79 30.05
N ALA A 686 -9.88 -2.81 29.35
CA ALA A 686 -9.74 -2.77 27.90
C ALA A 686 -11.10 -2.63 27.21
N THR A 687 -12.08 -3.49 27.55
CA THR A 687 -13.44 -3.45 26.98
C THR A 687 -14.12 -2.12 27.27
N HIS A 688 -14.01 -1.63 28.50
CA HIS A 688 -14.59 -0.34 28.90
C HIS A 688 -14.01 0.84 28.12
N VAL A 689 -12.68 0.90 27.96
CA VAL A 689 -12.00 2.02 27.29
C VAL A 689 -12.19 1.98 25.77
N THR A 690 -12.21 0.80 25.15
CA THR A 690 -12.42 0.67 23.70
C THR A 690 -13.89 0.73 23.31
N GLY A 691 -14.82 0.69 24.29
CA GLY A 691 -16.26 0.67 24.03
C GLY A 691 -16.70 -0.60 23.28
N ALA A 692 -15.99 -1.71 23.49
CA ALA A 692 -16.23 -2.98 22.82
C ALA A 692 -17.30 -3.85 23.54
N ASP A 693 -18.21 -3.21 24.28
CA ASP A 693 -19.33 -3.87 24.97
C ASP A 693 -20.39 -4.41 24.00
#